data_AF-A0A0K8UIK3-F1
#
_entry.id   AF-A0A0K8UIK3-F1
#
_cell.length_a   1.000
_cell.length_b   1.000
_cell.length_c   1.000
_cell.angle_alpha   90.00
_cell.angle_beta   90.00
_cell.angle_gamma   90.00
#
_symmetry.space_group_name_H-M   'P 1'
#
loop_
_entity.id
_entity.type
_entity.pdbx_description
1 polymer ?
#
loop_
_entity_poly.entity_id
_entity_poly.type
_entity_poly.pdbx_seq_one_letter_code
_entity_poly.pdbx_strand_id
1 'polypeptide(L)'
;MSFAFSSLCRTLWSRPIPLGWYFNKQWERKHGLRWPEALCENWVRNDRYLRTFTGDLPLCPCTLEQAVYDKGRYRPDKECDKDSNPTCLRHKNAIHCVVSGNPVAEGAEQQCCYDRYGFLMLTQDQVWGSRPRRNHNLGKMPWNEAGKVPTLSNWFHDMRPWYSCCHWQKEQSVNCETFRFERRPTQDCVGYQAPGVSGVFGDPHFITFDGTQYTFNGLGEFVLSRSVAADRRFEVQGRFEQVPKNQYGPVMATQLTALAMRGNTTTTIEVRLRPKFARWRYALDVLADGRRIYFDRESMRFQHFDGVTVYTPTYLLNQSQVVVMFDSGVGVEVVENEGFMTGRVYLPWDFINKTAGLFGNWSFNALDDFALPDGTVANLNLNNFQQIYYNFGLKWMLADRNIPGVGTALFSRENGRTASYYSNASFVPNFVKEPQDFLPSNRSYDVERAEELCGESYQCRYDYGMTLNTDMAHFTKNYYDSLVNIRNLNSKRVVSCGVLETPRFGRKLSFDFMPGAKIAFECNEGFVLMGDQRRECMANGLWNVPEYGYTYCLREVFYTRRIAFIAIAIIVCVICPLMICIVCGIYRFRQKQLKEDPAWQMTIPRSRASSRSNLRQLSGPDDDSDTDATGTLKK
;
A
#
# COMPACT_ATOMS: atom_id res chain seq x y z
N MET A 1 36.33 -20.13 25.06
CA MET A 1 34.96 -19.96 25.62
C MET A 1 34.16 -19.15 24.61
N SER A 2 33.56 -19.86 23.65
CA SER A 2 32.75 -19.25 22.59
C SER A 2 31.34 -19.00 23.15
N PHE A 3 31.02 -17.75 23.44
CA PHE A 3 29.66 -17.38 23.82
C PHE A 3 28.76 -17.54 22.58
N ALA A 4 27.97 -18.62 22.57
CA ALA A 4 26.82 -18.77 21.72
C ALA A 4 25.82 -17.65 22.07
N PHE A 5 25.82 -16.57 21.30
CA PHE A 5 24.74 -15.60 21.33
C PHE A 5 23.46 -16.31 20.87
N SER A 6 22.60 -16.59 21.84
CA SER A 6 21.30 -17.19 21.63
C SER A 6 20.47 -16.34 20.66
N SER A 7 19.88 -17.01 19.67
CA SER A 7 19.09 -16.46 18.57
C SER A 7 17.71 -15.94 19.00
N LEU A 8 17.58 -15.36 20.19
CA LEU A 8 16.30 -15.06 20.84
C LEU A 8 16.01 -13.56 20.80
N CYS A 9 15.07 -13.17 19.92
CA CYS A 9 14.41 -11.86 19.85
C CYS A 9 15.35 -10.64 19.73
N ARG A 10 15.69 -10.29 18.49
CA ARG A 10 16.48 -9.08 18.16
C ARG A 10 15.56 -7.85 18.06
N THR A 11 14.79 -7.61 19.11
CA THR A 11 13.94 -6.41 19.26
C THR A 11 14.56 -5.47 20.29
N LEU A 12 14.54 -4.17 20.03
CA LEU A 12 14.91 -3.17 21.04
C LEU A 12 13.99 -3.32 22.26
N TRP A 13 14.58 -3.45 23.45
CA TRP A 13 13.84 -3.54 24.72
C TRP A 13 13.04 -2.26 25.02
N SER A 14 13.48 -1.12 24.50
CA SER A 14 12.78 0.15 24.55
C SER A 14 12.68 0.76 23.15
N ARG A 15 11.52 1.35 22.83
CA ARG A 15 11.35 2.04 21.55
C ARG A 15 12.15 3.35 21.56
N PRO A 16 12.74 3.76 20.42
CA PRO A 16 13.36 5.09 20.32
C PRO A 16 12.35 6.20 20.67
N ILE A 17 12.77 7.16 21.48
CA ILE A 17 11.93 8.30 21.91
C ILE A 17 12.51 9.59 21.32
N PRO A 18 11.70 10.44 20.66
CA PRO A 18 12.15 11.70 20.10
C PRO A 18 12.26 12.77 21.20
N LEU A 19 13.44 12.90 21.81
CA LEU A 19 13.70 13.79 22.96
C LEU A 19 14.01 15.25 22.59
N GLY A 20 13.34 15.80 21.57
CA GLY A 20 13.66 17.16 21.08
C GLY A 20 13.46 18.26 22.12
N TRP A 21 12.40 18.16 22.92
CA TRP A 21 12.12 19.10 24.00
C TRP A 21 13.19 19.08 25.11
N TYR A 22 13.74 17.90 25.41
CA TYR A 22 14.76 17.73 26.45
C TYR A 22 16.10 18.32 26.01
N PHE A 23 16.46 18.12 24.74
CA PHE A 23 17.70 18.63 24.16
C PHE A 23 17.59 20.06 23.60
N ASN A 24 16.44 20.73 23.73
CA ASN A 24 16.16 22.02 23.10
C ASN A 24 17.27 23.07 23.36
N LYS A 25 17.62 23.31 24.64
CA LYS A 25 18.68 24.28 25.02
C LYS A 25 20.07 23.92 24.50
N GLN A 26 20.36 22.63 24.27
CA GLN A 26 21.64 22.19 23.74
C GLN A 26 21.69 22.35 22.22
N TRP A 27 20.59 22.04 21.53
CA TRP A 27 20.48 22.21 20.09
C TRP A 27 20.37 23.67 19.68
N GLU A 28 19.72 24.53 20.46
CA GLU A 28 19.73 25.98 20.23
C GLU A 28 21.15 26.55 20.25
N ARG A 29 22.00 26.12 21.19
CA ARG A 29 23.40 26.53 21.27
C ARG A 29 24.24 26.03 20.09
N LYS A 30 23.91 24.85 19.54
CA LYS A 30 24.70 24.18 18.49
C LYS A 30 24.26 24.53 17.07
N HIS A 31 22.96 24.69 16.86
CA HIS A 31 22.31 24.81 15.56
C HIS A 31 21.51 26.12 15.39
N GLY A 32 21.46 26.97 16.42
CA GLY A 32 20.70 28.21 16.44
C GLY A 32 19.24 28.04 16.88
N LEU A 33 18.51 29.15 16.99
CA LEU A 33 17.10 29.18 17.44
C LEU A 33 16.16 28.33 16.56
N ARG A 34 16.49 28.19 15.27
CA ARG A 34 15.74 27.35 14.32
C ARG A 34 16.42 26.01 14.09
N TRP A 35 16.85 25.36 15.16
CA TRP A 35 17.51 24.07 15.10
C TRP A 35 16.71 22.97 14.35
N PRO A 36 15.35 22.91 14.37
CA PRO A 36 14.62 21.89 13.60
C PRO A 36 14.84 22.05 12.09
N GLU A 37 14.89 23.30 11.62
CA GLU A 37 15.17 23.64 10.22
C GLU A 37 16.60 23.19 9.86
N ALA A 38 17.60 23.56 10.67
CA ALA A 38 18.99 23.20 10.43
C ALA A 38 19.22 21.66 10.43
N LEU A 39 18.54 20.93 11.31
CA LEU A 39 18.60 19.46 11.33
C LEU A 39 17.96 18.85 10.09
N CYS A 40 16.81 19.39 9.66
CA CYS A 40 16.15 18.94 8.45
C CYS A 40 17.00 19.21 7.20
N GLU A 41 17.53 20.42 7.04
CA GLU A 41 18.36 20.79 5.88
C GLU A 41 19.62 19.93 5.77
N ASN A 42 20.27 19.63 6.90
CA ASN A 42 21.41 18.71 6.93
C ASN A 42 20.98 17.30 6.51
N TRP A 43 19.84 16.81 6.98
CA TRP A 43 19.31 15.52 6.55
C TRP A 43 18.96 15.52 5.05
N VAL A 44 18.26 16.53 4.54
CA VAL A 44 17.89 16.65 3.12
C VAL A 44 19.15 16.62 2.24
N ARG A 45 20.19 17.37 2.64
CA ARG A 45 21.47 17.39 1.93
C ARG A 45 22.06 15.98 1.82
N ASN A 46 22.07 15.22 2.90
CA ASN A 46 22.62 13.85 2.92
C ASN A 46 21.72 12.87 2.16
N ASP A 47 20.40 12.94 2.34
CA ASP A 47 19.46 12.02 1.69
C ASP A 47 19.44 12.23 0.16
N ARG A 48 19.69 13.44 -0.34
CA ARG A 48 19.82 13.73 -1.78
C ARG A 48 20.99 13.01 -2.46
N TYR A 49 22.05 12.68 -1.73
CA TYR A 49 23.16 11.86 -2.25
C TYR A 49 22.83 10.36 -2.30
N LEU A 50 21.76 9.94 -1.63
CA LEU A 50 21.33 8.53 -1.64
C LEU A 50 20.42 8.26 -2.84
N ARG A 51 20.54 7.04 -3.38
CA ARG A 51 19.71 6.54 -4.48
C ARG A 51 18.21 6.68 -4.16
N THR A 52 17.41 6.97 -5.18
CA THR A 52 15.94 6.93 -5.14
C THR A 52 15.47 5.49 -5.04
N PHE A 53 14.61 5.20 -4.07
CA PHE A 53 14.11 3.84 -3.77
C PHE A 53 12.61 3.68 -4.02
N THR A 54 11.89 4.78 -4.25
CA THR A 54 10.44 4.79 -4.38
C THR A 54 9.93 4.15 -5.66
N GLY A 55 10.77 3.90 -6.67
CA GLY A 55 10.36 3.20 -7.89
C GLY A 55 10.25 1.68 -7.72
N ASP A 56 10.96 1.11 -6.75
CA ASP A 56 11.05 -0.34 -6.54
C ASP A 56 9.98 -0.87 -5.56
N LEU A 57 9.14 0.01 -5.02
CA LEU A 57 8.13 -0.32 -4.01
C LEU A 57 6.79 -0.75 -4.64
N PRO A 58 6.04 -1.65 -3.98
CA PRO A 58 4.73 -2.08 -4.47
C PRO A 58 3.68 -0.97 -4.28
N LEU A 59 2.87 -0.74 -5.32
CA LEU A 59 1.83 0.29 -5.36
C LEU A 59 0.76 0.11 -4.28
N CYS A 60 0.38 1.21 -3.61
CA CYS A 60 -0.67 1.15 -2.60
C CYS A 60 -2.03 0.72 -3.21
N PRO A 61 -2.80 -0.15 -2.54
CA PRO A 61 -4.19 -0.38 -2.90
C PRO A 61 -5.02 0.90 -2.83
N CYS A 62 -5.99 1.07 -3.74
CA CYS A 62 -6.82 2.28 -3.79
C CYS A 62 -7.76 2.38 -2.59
N THR A 63 -8.29 1.24 -2.14
CA THR A 63 -9.23 1.17 -1.02
C THR A 63 -8.70 0.33 0.14
N LEU A 64 -9.20 0.60 1.34
CA LEU A 64 -8.88 -0.17 2.53
C LEU A 64 -9.24 -1.65 2.38
N GLU A 65 -10.37 -1.96 1.76
CA GLU A 65 -10.80 -3.35 1.52
C GLU A 65 -9.76 -4.12 0.69
N GLN A 66 -9.29 -3.54 -0.41
CA GLN A 66 -8.24 -4.13 -1.22
C GLN A 66 -6.96 -4.37 -0.40
N ALA A 67 -6.62 -3.45 0.50
CA ALA A 67 -5.43 -3.55 1.35
C ALA A 67 -5.52 -4.68 2.39
N VAL A 68 -6.69 -4.88 2.98
CA VAL A 68 -6.92 -5.93 4.00
C VAL A 68 -6.95 -7.33 3.38
N TYR A 69 -7.42 -7.44 2.14
CA TYR A 69 -7.48 -8.73 1.43
C TYR A 69 -6.19 -9.11 0.71
N ASP A 70 -5.27 -8.16 0.45
CA ASP A 70 -3.93 -8.45 -0.06
C ASP A 70 -2.94 -8.80 1.04
N LYS A 71 -3.19 -9.95 1.68
CA LYS A 71 -2.37 -10.50 2.76
C LYS A 71 -1.04 -11.08 2.29
N GLY A 72 -0.78 -11.13 0.98
CA GLY A 72 0.49 -11.57 0.41
C GLY A 72 1.53 -10.46 0.34
N ARG A 73 1.11 -9.24 -0.02
CA ARG A 73 2.01 -8.09 -0.14
C ARG A 73 1.93 -7.14 1.04
N TYR A 74 0.80 -7.03 1.71
CA TYR A 74 0.56 -6.06 2.78
C TYR A 74 0.21 -6.71 4.12
N ARG A 75 0.71 -6.12 5.20
CA ARG A 75 0.37 -6.49 6.58
C ARG A 75 -0.05 -5.25 7.37
N PRO A 76 -0.87 -5.39 8.42
CA PRO A 76 -1.22 -4.28 9.29
C PRO A 76 0.00 -3.54 9.85
N ASP A 77 -0.02 -2.21 9.82
CA ASP A 77 0.95 -1.39 10.53
C ASP A 77 0.63 -1.41 12.03
N LYS A 78 1.57 -1.89 12.83
CA LYS A 78 1.47 -1.96 14.28
C LYS A 78 1.15 -0.60 14.95
N GLU A 79 1.55 0.50 14.34
CA GLU A 79 1.32 1.84 14.90
C GLU A 79 -0.06 2.43 14.54
N CYS A 80 -0.76 1.85 13.57
CA CYS A 80 -2.09 2.28 13.13
C CYS A 80 -2.85 1.07 12.57
N ASP A 81 -3.37 0.25 13.49
CA ASP A 81 -4.11 -0.95 13.18
C ASP A 81 -5.53 -0.80 13.72
N LYS A 82 -6.54 -1.08 12.90
CA LYS A 82 -7.94 -0.85 13.27
C LYS A 82 -8.38 -1.79 14.39
N ASP A 83 -7.75 -2.97 14.48
CA ASP A 83 -8.15 -4.02 15.41
C ASP A 83 -7.36 -3.94 16.73
N SER A 84 -6.08 -3.56 16.68
CA SER A 84 -5.22 -3.53 17.88
C SER A 84 -4.78 -2.15 18.37
N ASN A 85 -4.69 -1.15 17.50
CA ASN A 85 -4.27 0.20 17.86
C ASN A 85 -4.91 1.28 16.95
N PRO A 86 -6.20 1.61 17.19
CA PRO A 86 -6.97 2.50 16.31
C PRO A 86 -6.65 3.99 16.50
N THR A 87 -5.73 4.35 17.41
CA THR A 87 -5.43 5.76 17.72
C THR A 87 -4.61 6.45 16.62
N CYS A 88 -3.79 5.69 15.89
CA CYS A 88 -3.01 6.17 14.75
C CYS A 88 -2.27 7.50 15.02
N LEU A 89 -1.52 7.60 16.13
CA LEU A 89 -0.94 8.87 16.62
C LEU A 89 -0.11 9.64 15.57
N ARG A 90 0.56 8.93 14.66
CA ARG A 90 1.41 9.50 13.60
C ARG A 90 0.70 9.67 12.26
N HIS A 91 -0.58 9.31 12.20
CA HIS A 91 -1.44 9.29 11.02
C HIS A 91 -2.85 9.74 11.42
N LYS A 92 -2.98 11.02 11.83
CA LYS A 92 -4.28 11.58 12.22
C LYS A 92 -5.31 11.41 11.09
N ASN A 93 -6.55 11.11 11.46
CA ASN A 93 -7.67 10.81 10.56
C ASN A 93 -7.58 9.48 9.78
N ALA A 94 -6.47 8.73 9.91
CA ALA A 94 -6.41 7.38 9.40
C ALA A 94 -7.16 6.42 10.34
N ILE A 95 -7.87 5.46 9.77
CA ILE A 95 -8.49 4.35 10.53
C ILE A 95 -7.63 3.10 10.54
N HIS A 96 -6.81 2.93 9.50
CA HIS A 96 -5.93 1.78 9.32
C HIS A 96 -4.79 2.12 8.39
N CYS A 97 -3.60 1.63 8.71
CA CYS A 97 -2.47 1.60 7.78
C CYS A 97 -1.98 0.17 7.60
N VAL A 98 -1.48 -0.11 6.40
CA VAL A 98 -0.74 -1.31 6.06
C VAL A 98 0.68 -0.95 5.66
N VAL A 99 1.60 -1.87 5.90
CA VAL A 99 2.97 -1.81 5.40
C VAL A 99 3.25 -3.01 4.51
N SER A 100 4.18 -2.88 3.56
CA SER A 100 4.69 -4.01 2.81
C SER A 100 5.16 -5.13 3.77
N GLY A 101 4.79 -6.37 3.49
CA GLY A 101 5.11 -7.51 4.35
C GLY A 101 6.60 -7.81 4.44
N ASN A 102 7.27 -7.75 3.29
CA ASN A 102 8.69 -7.99 3.13
C ASN A 102 9.43 -6.74 2.64
N PRO A 103 10.69 -6.55 3.07
CA PRO A 103 11.56 -5.52 2.51
C PRO A 103 11.94 -5.83 1.06
N VAL A 104 12.00 -4.79 0.23
CA VAL A 104 12.61 -4.89 -1.11
C VAL A 104 14.13 -5.16 -1.00
N ALA A 105 14.79 -5.43 -2.13
CA ALA A 105 16.23 -5.76 -2.15
C ALA A 105 17.11 -4.70 -1.44
N GLU A 106 16.80 -3.42 -1.66
CA GLU A 106 17.47 -2.27 -1.03
C GLU A 106 17.08 -2.07 0.44
N GLY A 107 16.12 -2.84 0.95
CA GLY A 107 15.66 -2.78 2.32
C GLY A 107 14.51 -1.80 2.58
N ALA A 108 13.93 -1.17 1.56
CA ALA A 108 12.82 -0.22 1.72
C ALA A 108 11.45 -0.88 1.99
N GLU A 109 10.50 -0.08 2.50
CA GLU A 109 9.12 -0.49 2.76
C GLU A 109 8.11 0.55 2.27
N GLN A 110 6.93 0.09 1.88
CA GLN A 110 5.80 0.94 1.53
C GLN A 110 4.82 1.02 2.72
N GLN A 111 4.38 2.22 3.11
CA GLN A 111 3.30 2.42 4.09
C GLN A 111 2.11 3.07 3.39
N CYS A 112 0.93 2.44 3.49
CA CYS A 112 -0.34 2.90 2.91
C CYS A 112 -1.36 3.07 4.04
N CYS A 113 -1.88 4.27 4.22
CA CYS A 113 -2.82 4.67 5.26
C CYS A 113 -4.14 5.11 4.63
N TYR A 114 -5.24 4.70 5.26
CA TYR A 114 -6.59 4.90 4.75
C TYR A 114 -7.41 5.74 5.70
N ASP A 115 -8.19 6.67 5.15
CA ASP A 115 -9.09 7.52 5.91
C ASP A 115 -10.37 6.79 6.34
N ARG A 116 -11.27 7.50 7.02
CA ARG A 116 -12.56 6.97 7.47
C ARG A 116 -13.50 6.51 6.35
N TYR A 117 -13.27 6.94 5.11
CA TYR A 117 -14.03 6.54 3.92
C TYR A 117 -13.37 5.36 3.20
N GLY A 118 -12.21 4.92 3.69
CA GLY A 118 -11.45 3.81 3.12
C GLY A 118 -10.58 4.22 1.92
N PHE A 119 -10.31 5.51 1.71
CA PHE A 119 -9.46 5.98 0.61
C PHE A 119 -8.02 6.21 1.03
N LEU A 120 -7.09 5.98 0.09
CA LEU A 120 -5.66 6.17 0.30
C LEU A 120 -5.34 7.64 0.62
N MET A 121 -4.76 7.88 1.79
CA MET A 121 -4.32 9.21 2.20
C MET A 121 -2.94 9.51 1.62
N LEU A 122 -2.78 10.61 0.88
CA LEU A 122 -1.49 10.99 0.32
C LEU A 122 -0.72 11.91 1.27
N THR A 123 0.59 11.68 1.41
CA THR A 123 1.47 12.61 2.11
C THR A 123 1.63 13.92 1.34
N GLN A 124 1.33 14.00 0.04
CA GLN A 124 1.36 15.29 -0.66
C GLN A 124 0.20 16.22 -0.23
N ASP A 125 -0.81 15.67 0.43
CA ASP A 125 -2.04 16.40 0.75
C ASP A 125 -2.07 16.81 2.21
N GLN A 126 -1.70 15.87 3.09
CA GLN A 126 -1.59 16.10 4.53
C GLN A 126 -0.32 15.45 5.12
N VAL A 127 0.28 16.05 6.16
CA VAL A 127 1.49 15.51 6.83
C VAL A 127 1.29 14.10 7.40
N TRP A 128 0.03 13.69 7.57
CA TRP A 128 -0.42 12.44 8.18
C TRP A 128 -0.64 11.30 7.16
N GLY A 129 -0.45 11.57 5.87
CA GLY A 129 -0.70 10.59 4.82
C GLY A 129 0.29 9.42 4.80
N SER A 130 0.02 8.49 3.89
CA SER A 130 0.85 7.35 3.51
C SER A 130 2.23 7.80 3.05
N ARG A 131 3.28 7.04 3.35
CA ARG A 131 4.65 7.42 2.94
C ARG A 131 5.51 6.19 2.74
N PRO A 132 6.30 6.13 1.67
CA PRO A 132 7.35 5.13 1.57
C PRO A 132 8.38 5.39 2.67
N ARG A 133 9.09 4.36 3.11
CA ARG A 133 10.18 4.46 4.07
C ARG A 133 11.41 3.79 3.47
N ARG A 134 12.56 4.46 3.57
CA ARG A 134 13.81 3.98 2.96
C ARG A 134 14.25 2.64 3.54
N ASN A 135 14.00 2.42 4.83
CA ASN A 135 14.36 1.17 5.48
C ASN A 135 13.13 0.53 6.15
N HIS A 136 12.98 -0.77 5.96
CA HIS A 136 11.91 -1.57 6.50
C HIS A 136 12.11 -1.76 8.00
N ASN A 137 11.03 -1.69 8.78
CA ASN A 137 11.14 -1.75 10.24
C ASN A 137 11.65 -3.13 10.74
N LEU A 138 11.36 -4.21 10.00
CA LEU A 138 11.93 -5.55 10.27
C LEU A 138 13.38 -5.73 9.79
N GLY A 139 13.96 -4.73 9.11
CA GLY A 139 15.26 -4.83 8.46
C GLY A 139 15.27 -5.76 7.26
N LYS A 140 16.44 -5.92 6.62
CA LYS A 140 16.68 -6.85 5.50
C LYS A 140 17.84 -7.78 5.87
N MET A 141 17.64 -9.09 5.81
CA MET A 141 18.73 -10.03 6.05
C MET A 141 19.69 -10.09 4.85
N PRO A 142 21.01 -10.24 5.05
CA PRO A 142 21.73 -10.16 6.34
C PRO A 142 21.86 -8.71 6.85
N TRP A 143 21.90 -8.53 8.17
CA TRP A 143 21.97 -7.21 8.83
C TRP A 143 23.39 -6.66 9.00
N ASN A 144 24.26 -6.91 8.03
CA ASN A 144 25.67 -6.53 8.07
C ASN A 144 25.95 -5.15 7.46
N GLU A 145 24.96 -4.52 6.83
CA GLU A 145 25.10 -3.22 6.17
C GLU A 145 24.25 -2.14 6.84
N ALA A 146 24.72 -0.89 6.76
CA ALA A 146 23.93 0.27 7.16
C ALA A 146 22.65 0.37 6.31
N GLY A 147 21.51 0.71 6.93
CA GLY A 147 20.21 0.72 6.26
C GLY A 147 19.42 -0.59 6.42
N LYS A 148 20.11 -1.73 6.59
CA LYS A 148 19.45 -3.04 6.70
C LYS A 148 19.13 -3.46 8.13
N VAL A 149 19.64 -2.75 9.14
CA VAL A 149 19.44 -3.08 10.56
C VAL A 149 17.98 -2.81 10.99
N PRO A 150 17.28 -3.79 11.60
CA PRO A 150 15.90 -3.63 12.05
C PRO A 150 15.71 -2.46 13.01
N THR A 151 14.56 -1.79 12.92
CA THR A 151 14.13 -0.65 13.74
C THR A 151 15.01 0.60 13.69
N LEU A 152 16.31 0.51 13.97
CA LEU A 152 17.22 1.65 14.05
C LEU A 152 17.46 2.32 12.70
N SER A 153 17.58 1.56 11.62
CA SER A 153 17.78 2.13 10.27
C SER A 153 16.54 2.89 9.81
N ASN A 154 15.35 2.32 10.03
CA ASN A 154 14.08 3.00 9.79
C ASN A 154 13.96 4.27 10.63
N TRP A 155 14.30 4.19 11.91
CA TRP A 155 14.25 5.34 12.80
C TRP A 155 15.17 6.48 12.35
N PHE A 156 16.40 6.16 11.95
CA PHE A 156 17.39 7.15 11.53
C PHE A 156 17.03 7.83 10.20
N HIS A 157 16.57 7.05 9.20
CA HIS A 157 16.35 7.56 7.85
C HIS A 157 14.93 8.08 7.58
N ASP A 158 13.92 7.68 8.36
CA ASP A 158 12.52 7.98 8.07
C ASP A 158 11.79 8.64 9.25
N MET A 159 11.93 8.11 10.48
CA MET A 159 11.20 8.66 11.63
C MET A 159 11.80 9.95 12.17
N ARG A 160 13.11 9.97 12.45
CA ARG A 160 13.84 11.16 12.91
C ARG A 160 13.64 12.37 11.98
N PRO A 161 13.84 12.26 10.65
CA PRO A 161 13.65 13.41 9.77
C PRO A 161 12.21 13.88 9.69
N TRP A 162 11.21 12.99 9.80
CA TRP A 162 9.82 13.45 9.89
C TRP A 162 9.59 14.35 11.10
N TYR A 163 10.20 14.04 12.25
CA TYR A 163 10.11 14.91 13.43
C TYR A 163 10.73 16.28 13.16
N SER A 164 11.97 16.33 12.68
CA SER A 164 12.67 17.60 12.44
C SER A 164 12.09 18.41 11.29
N CYS A 165 11.65 17.76 10.20
CA CYS A 165 11.18 18.43 8.99
C CYS A 165 9.70 18.81 9.03
N CYS A 166 8.85 18.00 9.68
CA CYS A 166 7.40 18.20 9.67
C CYS A 166 6.79 18.36 11.06
N HIS A 167 7.04 17.45 12.01
CA HIS A 167 6.33 17.47 13.29
C HIS A 167 6.69 18.68 14.17
N TRP A 168 7.96 19.10 14.18
CA TRP A 168 8.45 20.25 14.93
C TRP A 168 8.47 21.55 14.12
N GLN A 169 7.95 21.52 12.89
CA GLN A 169 7.80 22.70 12.03
C GLN A 169 6.33 22.85 11.63
N LYS A 170 6.00 23.92 10.91
CA LYS A 170 4.66 24.06 10.30
C LYS A 170 4.54 23.13 9.10
N GLU A 171 3.33 22.65 8.84
CA GLU A 171 3.02 21.80 7.68
C GLU A 171 3.43 22.45 6.35
N GLN A 172 3.21 23.76 6.22
CA GLN A 172 3.53 24.55 5.03
C GLN A 172 4.99 25.06 5.00
N SER A 173 5.86 24.54 5.88
CA SER A 173 7.29 24.88 5.82
C SER A 173 7.94 24.26 4.58
N VAL A 174 8.89 24.98 3.97
CA VAL A 174 9.64 24.51 2.79
C VAL A 174 10.30 23.15 3.05
N ASN A 175 10.77 22.94 4.27
CA ASN A 175 11.38 21.69 4.73
C ASN A 175 10.38 20.52 4.76
N CYS A 176 9.17 20.75 5.26
CA CYS A 176 8.15 19.70 5.29
C CYS A 176 7.61 19.40 3.87
N GLU A 177 7.40 20.42 3.04
CA GLU A 177 7.05 20.24 1.62
C GLU A 177 8.15 19.44 0.89
N THR A 178 9.43 19.76 1.11
CA THR A 178 10.56 19.02 0.52
C THR A 178 10.55 17.55 0.97
N PHE A 179 10.34 17.29 2.27
CA PHE A 179 10.24 15.93 2.78
C PHE A 179 9.10 15.15 2.11
N ARG A 180 7.90 15.74 2.03
CA ARG A 180 6.68 15.07 1.58
C ARG A 180 6.59 14.94 0.06
N PHE A 181 7.00 15.97 -0.68
CA PHE A 181 6.79 16.03 -2.13
C PHE A 181 8.00 15.47 -2.89
N GLU A 182 9.23 15.71 -2.39
CA GLU A 182 10.45 15.30 -3.09
C GLU A 182 11.07 14.02 -2.53
N ARG A 183 11.08 13.83 -1.20
CA ARG A 183 11.87 12.76 -0.56
C ARG A 183 11.06 11.52 -0.19
N ARG A 184 9.81 11.68 0.24
CA ARG A 184 8.91 10.59 0.66
C ARG A 184 7.53 10.72 0.00
N PRO A 185 7.42 10.94 -1.32
CA PRO A 185 6.12 11.03 -1.97
C PRO A 185 5.39 9.69 -1.90
N THR A 186 4.09 9.72 -1.58
CA THR A 186 3.22 8.55 -1.67
C THR A 186 3.15 8.07 -3.11
N GLN A 187 3.26 6.76 -3.32
CA GLN A 187 2.87 6.17 -4.60
C GLN A 187 1.34 6.15 -4.70
N ASP A 188 0.79 6.53 -5.86
CA ASP A 188 -0.64 6.33 -6.09
C ASP A 188 -0.99 4.84 -6.21
N CYS A 189 -2.28 4.61 -6.42
CA CYS A 189 -2.82 3.28 -6.64
C CYS A 189 -3.09 2.98 -8.12
N VAL A 190 -2.63 3.85 -9.05
CA VAL A 190 -2.91 3.67 -10.48
C VAL A 190 -2.13 2.46 -10.97
N GLY A 191 -2.85 1.44 -11.43
CA GLY A 191 -2.25 0.17 -11.84
C GLY A 191 -2.08 -0.84 -10.72
N TYR A 192 -2.57 -0.56 -9.50
CA TYR A 192 -2.71 -1.59 -8.48
C TYR A 192 -3.61 -2.73 -8.99
N GLN A 193 -3.16 -3.96 -8.78
CA GLN A 193 -3.85 -5.18 -9.18
C GLN A 193 -4.11 -6.03 -7.95
N ALA A 194 -5.37 -6.33 -7.64
CA ALA A 194 -5.71 -7.20 -6.53
C ALA A 194 -5.20 -8.65 -6.78
N PRO A 195 -4.75 -9.38 -5.74
CA PRO A 195 -4.24 -10.74 -5.91
C PRO A 195 -5.34 -11.74 -6.28
N GLY A 196 -4.98 -12.79 -7.00
CA GLY A 196 -5.79 -14.00 -7.14
C GLY A 196 -5.85 -14.75 -5.81
N VAL A 197 -6.98 -15.38 -5.51
CA VAL A 197 -7.19 -16.14 -4.28
C VAL A 197 -7.71 -17.53 -4.59
N SER A 198 -7.14 -18.54 -3.94
CA SER A 198 -7.64 -19.91 -3.91
C SER A 198 -7.71 -20.39 -2.46
N GLY A 199 -8.43 -21.49 -2.21
CA GLY A 199 -8.50 -22.01 -0.86
C GLY A 199 -8.99 -23.45 -0.74
N VAL A 200 -8.66 -24.04 0.41
CA VAL A 200 -9.03 -25.38 0.83
C VAL A 200 -9.69 -25.32 2.21
N PHE A 201 -10.82 -26.01 2.38
CA PHE A 201 -11.65 -25.94 3.59
C PHE A 201 -12.59 -27.13 3.70
N GLY A 202 -13.18 -27.37 4.88
CA GLY A 202 -14.06 -28.52 5.10
C GLY A 202 -13.35 -29.86 4.91
N ASP A 203 -14.05 -30.86 4.37
CA ASP A 203 -13.53 -32.21 4.17
C ASP A 203 -13.05 -32.57 2.74
N PRO A 204 -11.82 -32.18 2.44
CA PRO A 204 -11.58 -30.86 1.91
C PRO A 204 -12.29 -30.60 0.56
N HIS A 205 -12.93 -29.43 0.52
CA HIS A 205 -13.37 -28.75 -0.69
C HIS A 205 -12.32 -27.74 -1.15
N PHE A 206 -12.26 -27.54 -2.45
CA PHE A 206 -11.30 -26.65 -3.11
C PHE A 206 -12.02 -25.60 -3.94
N ILE A 207 -11.46 -24.40 -3.97
CA ILE A 207 -11.74 -23.38 -5.00
C ILE A 207 -10.40 -23.00 -5.64
N THR A 208 -10.29 -23.22 -6.95
CA THR A 208 -9.10 -22.89 -7.75
C THR A 208 -8.95 -21.38 -7.94
N PHE A 209 -7.81 -20.94 -8.50
CA PHE A 209 -7.62 -19.54 -8.87
C PHE A 209 -8.63 -19.08 -9.94
N ASP A 210 -9.12 -19.97 -10.79
CA ASP A 210 -10.12 -19.68 -11.82
C ASP A 210 -11.57 -19.92 -11.38
N GLY A 211 -11.76 -20.41 -10.15
CA GLY A 211 -13.05 -20.43 -9.45
C GLY A 211 -13.79 -21.75 -9.57
N THR A 212 -13.15 -22.77 -10.13
CA THR A 212 -13.66 -24.14 -10.16
C THR A 212 -13.76 -24.68 -8.74
N GLN A 213 -14.94 -25.17 -8.39
CA GLN A 213 -15.24 -25.74 -7.09
C GLN A 213 -15.34 -27.26 -7.21
N TYR A 214 -14.67 -27.98 -6.33
CA TYR A 214 -14.75 -29.44 -6.30
C TYR A 214 -14.40 -30.00 -4.91
N THR A 215 -14.78 -31.25 -4.66
CA THR A 215 -14.46 -31.98 -3.43
C THR A 215 -13.39 -33.04 -3.72
N PHE A 216 -12.37 -33.14 -2.87
CA PHE A 216 -11.32 -34.14 -3.03
C PHE A 216 -10.86 -34.69 -1.67
N ASN A 217 -11.39 -35.83 -1.26
CA ASN A 217 -11.05 -36.48 0.00
C ASN A 217 -9.80 -37.39 -0.10
N GLY A 218 -8.64 -36.81 -0.37
CA GLY A 218 -7.35 -37.52 -0.42
C GLY A 218 -6.71 -37.71 0.96
N LEU A 219 -6.28 -38.93 1.29
CA LEU A 219 -5.51 -39.18 2.53
C LEU A 219 -4.00 -39.21 2.23
N GLY A 220 -3.26 -38.23 2.72
CA GLY A 220 -1.82 -38.10 2.49
C GLY A 220 -1.33 -36.66 2.37
N GLU A 221 -0.16 -36.48 1.77
CA GLU A 221 0.46 -35.18 1.51
C GLU A 221 0.34 -34.86 0.02
N PHE A 222 -0.07 -33.63 -0.33
CA PHE A 222 -0.35 -33.23 -1.71
C PHE A 222 0.19 -31.83 -2.02
N VAL A 223 0.50 -31.58 -3.30
CA VAL A 223 0.84 -30.23 -3.80
C VAL A 223 -0.44 -29.43 -4.03
N LEU A 224 -0.62 -28.34 -3.28
CA LEU A 224 -1.77 -27.45 -3.46
C LEU A 224 -1.54 -26.48 -4.60
N SER A 225 -0.39 -25.81 -4.62
CA SER A 225 0.00 -24.91 -5.70
C SER A 225 1.52 -24.76 -5.72
N ARG A 226 2.08 -24.68 -6.92
CA ARG A 226 3.49 -24.41 -7.14
C ARG A 226 3.69 -23.61 -8.41
N SER A 227 4.83 -22.95 -8.50
CA SER A 227 5.27 -22.32 -9.75
C SER A 227 5.84 -23.34 -10.72
N VAL A 228 5.46 -23.26 -11.99
CA VAL A 228 6.13 -23.96 -13.10
C VAL A 228 7.27 -23.13 -13.72
N ALA A 229 7.36 -21.84 -13.38
CA ALA A 229 8.36 -20.94 -13.93
C ALA A 229 9.64 -20.92 -13.09
N ALA A 230 10.79 -20.94 -13.75
CA ALA A 230 12.10 -21.01 -13.09
C ALA A 230 12.54 -19.68 -12.46
N ASP A 231 12.04 -18.56 -12.96
CA ASP A 231 12.37 -17.20 -12.51
C ASP A 231 11.76 -16.87 -11.13
N ARG A 232 10.60 -17.46 -10.82
CA ARG A 232 9.89 -17.24 -9.56
C ARG A 232 9.39 -18.55 -8.99
N ARG A 233 10.17 -19.15 -8.10
CA ARG A 233 9.81 -20.40 -7.42
C ARG A 233 8.94 -20.12 -6.19
N PHE A 234 7.86 -20.87 -6.06
CA PHE A 234 7.09 -21.00 -4.83
C PHE A 234 6.41 -22.37 -4.83
N GLU A 235 6.10 -22.87 -3.64
CA GLU A 235 5.47 -24.17 -3.44
C GLU A 235 4.66 -24.16 -2.14
N VAL A 236 3.43 -24.65 -2.20
CA VAL A 236 2.50 -24.82 -1.08
C VAL A 236 1.96 -26.24 -1.13
N GLN A 237 2.14 -26.96 -0.04
CA GLN A 237 1.74 -28.36 0.12
C GLN A 237 0.79 -28.50 1.32
N GLY A 238 -0.15 -29.43 1.24
CA GLY A 238 -1.12 -29.72 2.28
C GLY A 238 -1.05 -31.18 2.72
N ARG A 239 -1.16 -31.42 4.02
CA ARG A 239 -1.33 -32.75 4.60
C ARG A 239 -2.78 -32.92 5.03
N PHE A 240 -3.38 -34.02 4.60
CA PHE A 240 -4.74 -34.40 4.91
C PHE A 240 -4.76 -35.73 5.64
N GLU A 241 -5.42 -35.76 6.79
CA GLU A 241 -5.59 -36.94 7.63
C GLU A 241 -7.07 -37.26 7.79
N GLN A 242 -7.38 -38.52 8.12
CA GLN A 242 -8.77 -38.94 8.29
C GLN A 242 -9.43 -38.20 9.45
N VAL A 243 -10.66 -37.74 9.24
CA VAL A 243 -11.46 -37.10 10.28
C VAL A 243 -11.67 -38.06 11.46
N PRO A 244 -11.68 -37.58 12.72
CA PRO A 244 -11.98 -38.42 13.87
C PRO A 244 -13.31 -39.18 13.72
N LYS A 245 -13.39 -40.36 14.34
CA LYS A 245 -14.61 -41.18 14.34
C LYS A 245 -15.80 -40.40 14.90
N ASN A 246 -16.96 -40.56 14.26
CA ASN A 246 -18.22 -40.05 14.78
C ASN A 246 -18.92 -41.13 15.63
N GLN A 247 -20.13 -40.84 16.11
CA GLN A 247 -20.91 -41.77 16.94
C GLN A 247 -21.24 -43.12 16.26
N TYR A 248 -21.19 -43.19 14.92
CA TYR A 248 -21.49 -44.40 14.14
C TYR A 248 -20.23 -45.12 13.64
N GLY A 249 -19.03 -44.61 13.92
CA GLY A 249 -17.76 -45.27 13.61
C GLY A 249 -16.81 -44.43 12.75
N PRO A 250 -15.97 -45.07 11.91
CA PRO A 250 -14.98 -44.36 11.10
C PRO A 250 -15.66 -43.52 10.01
N VAL A 251 -15.19 -42.27 9.87
CA VAL A 251 -15.65 -41.33 8.84
C VAL A 251 -14.76 -41.47 7.61
N MET A 252 -15.33 -41.76 6.45
CA MET A 252 -14.59 -41.90 5.18
C MET A 252 -14.37 -40.54 4.50
N ALA A 253 -13.86 -39.58 5.28
CA ALA A 253 -13.50 -38.23 4.85
C ALA A 253 -12.19 -37.81 5.53
N THR A 254 -11.57 -36.77 4.98
CA THR A 254 -10.29 -36.24 5.42
C THR A 254 -10.39 -34.77 5.79
N GLN A 255 -9.44 -34.26 6.57
CA GLN A 255 -9.33 -32.85 6.91
C GLN A 255 -7.89 -32.38 6.77
N LEU A 256 -7.71 -31.09 6.46
CA LEU A 256 -6.39 -30.47 6.45
C LEU A 256 -5.81 -30.46 7.87
N THR A 257 -4.59 -30.96 8.04
CA THR A 257 -3.89 -30.97 9.34
C THR A 257 -2.59 -30.19 9.34
N ALA A 258 -1.96 -30.00 8.19
CA ALA A 258 -0.76 -29.18 8.06
C ALA A 258 -0.64 -28.55 6.67
N LEU A 259 0.00 -27.38 6.63
CA LEU A 259 0.44 -26.71 5.42
C LEU A 259 1.95 -26.47 5.51
N ALA A 260 2.68 -26.88 4.48
CA ALA A 260 4.09 -26.60 4.34
C ALA A 260 4.33 -25.77 3.09
N MET A 261 5.16 -24.74 3.19
CA MET A 261 5.31 -23.74 2.13
C MET A 261 6.74 -23.23 2.05
N ARG A 262 7.17 -22.94 0.83
CA ARG A 262 8.51 -22.44 0.52
C ARG A 262 8.44 -21.45 -0.65
N GLY A 263 9.16 -20.35 -0.52
CA GLY A 263 9.27 -19.32 -1.56
C GLY A 263 10.47 -19.57 -2.47
N ASN A 264 11.14 -18.48 -2.88
CA ASN A 264 12.35 -18.56 -3.68
C ASN A 264 13.60 -18.90 -2.83
N THR A 265 13.55 -18.59 -1.54
CA THR A 265 14.61 -18.88 -0.58
C THR A 265 14.53 -20.32 -0.07
N THR A 266 15.52 -20.73 0.73
CA THR A 266 15.58 -22.08 1.31
C THR A 266 14.66 -22.26 2.51
N THR A 267 14.23 -21.17 3.15
CA THR A 267 13.43 -21.20 4.37
C THR A 267 12.07 -21.86 4.10
N THR A 268 11.79 -22.94 4.82
CA THR A 268 10.52 -23.65 4.76
C THR A 268 9.70 -23.34 6.00
N ILE A 269 8.46 -22.92 5.80
CA ILE A 269 7.50 -22.68 6.89
C ILE A 269 6.48 -23.81 6.88
N GLU A 270 6.28 -24.46 8.03
CA GLU A 270 5.22 -25.44 8.25
C GLU A 270 4.27 -24.92 9.33
N VAL A 271 2.98 -24.92 9.05
CA VAL A 271 1.92 -24.61 10.01
C VAL A 271 1.05 -25.84 10.15
N ARG A 272 0.88 -26.36 11.37
CA ARG A 272 0.07 -27.57 11.61
C ARG A 272 -0.85 -27.44 12.80
N LEU A 273 -1.93 -28.21 12.77
CA LEU A 273 -2.85 -28.34 13.90
C LEU A 273 -2.12 -28.88 15.11
N ARG A 274 -2.33 -28.26 16.27
CA ARG A 274 -1.80 -28.78 17.51
C ARG A 274 -2.67 -29.95 18.01
N PRO A 275 -2.11 -31.00 18.63
CA PRO A 275 -2.89 -32.08 19.24
C PRO A 275 -3.87 -31.56 20.31
N LYS A 276 -5.05 -32.22 20.44
CA LYS A 276 -6.13 -31.79 21.37
C LYS A 276 -5.64 -31.51 22.79
N PHE A 277 -4.79 -32.38 23.35
CA PHE A 277 -4.26 -32.23 24.71
C PHE A 277 -3.33 -31.02 24.89
N ALA A 278 -2.77 -30.46 23.82
CA ALA A 278 -1.86 -29.32 23.86
C ALA A 278 -2.49 -28.01 23.36
N ARG A 279 -3.77 -28.03 22.96
CA ARG A 279 -4.52 -26.89 22.40
C ARG A 279 -5.06 -25.90 23.43
N TRP A 280 -4.77 -26.08 24.72
CA TRP A 280 -5.26 -25.21 25.80
C TRP A 280 -4.79 -23.75 25.71
N ARG A 281 -3.70 -23.47 24.98
CA ARG A 281 -3.16 -22.11 24.79
C ARG A 281 -3.06 -21.67 23.33
N TYR A 282 -2.54 -22.53 22.46
CA TYR A 282 -2.37 -22.24 21.04
C TYR A 282 -3.02 -23.31 20.20
N ALA A 283 -3.79 -22.88 19.19
CA ALA A 283 -4.45 -23.74 18.24
C ALA A 283 -3.47 -24.40 17.25
N LEU A 284 -2.46 -23.63 16.82
CA LEU A 284 -1.52 -23.99 15.77
C LEU A 284 -0.09 -24.13 16.28
N ASP A 285 0.69 -24.97 15.62
CA ASP A 285 2.15 -25.00 15.71
C ASP A 285 2.75 -24.42 14.42
N VAL A 286 3.74 -23.54 14.56
CA VAL A 286 4.48 -22.97 13.43
C VAL A 286 5.94 -23.39 13.54
N LEU A 287 6.49 -23.94 12.47
CA LEU A 287 7.86 -24.38 12.35
C LEU A 287 8.54 -23.61 11.21
N ALA A 288 9.75 -23.13 11.47
CA ALA A 288 10.65 -22.59 10.45
C ALA A 288 11.86 -23.52 10.36
N ASP A 289 12.09 -24.10 9.19
CA ASP A 289 13.14 -25.11 8.94
C ASP A 289 13.13 -26.25 9.97
N GLY A 290 11.94 -26.75 10.29
CA GLY A 290 11.73 -27.82 11.27
C GLY A 290 11.85 -27.40 12.74
N ARG A 291 12.17 -26.14 13.03
CA ARG A 291 12.23 -25.60 14.39
C ARG A 291 10.96 -24.84 14.74
N ARG A 292 10.33 -25.20 15.86
CA ARG A 292 9.13 -24.52 16.39
C ARG A 292 9.44 -23.06 16.76
N ILE A 293 8.57 -22.15 16.33
CA ILE A 293 8.60 -20.72 16.67
C ILE A 293 7.33 -20.31 17.42
N TYR A 294 7.43 -19.26 18.23
CA TYR A 294 6.35 -18.83 19.14
C TYR A 294 6.08 -17.33 19.01
N PHE A 295 4.82 -16.91 19.21
CA PHE A 295 4.34 -15.54 19.00
C PHE A 295 3.86 -14.87 20.31
N ASP A 296 4.37 -15.33 21.46
CA ASP A 296 3.87 -14.99 22.81
C ASP A 296 3.96 -13.51 23.17
N ARG A 297 4.91 -12.77 22.60
CA ARG A 297 5.16 -11.36 22.90
C ARG A 297 4.77 -10.49 21.71
N GLU A 298 4.30 -9.28 21.99
CA GLU A 298 3.91 -8.29 20.97
C GLU A 298 5.04 -7.96 19.97
N SER A 299 6.30 -8.08 20.39
CA SER A 299 7.46 -7.91 19.51
C SER A 299 7.73 -9.12 18.60
N MET A 300 7.30 -10.31 19.02
CA MET A 300 7.46 -11.57 18.28
C MET A 300 6.23 -11.91 17.44
N ARG A 301 5.18 -11.08 17.46
CA ARG A 301 3.98 -11.24 16.62
C ARG A 301 4.29 -11.16 15.13
N PHE A 302 5.38 -10.49 14.77
CA PHE A 302 5.94 -10.41 13.42
C PHE A 302 7.36 -10.96 13.45
N GLN A 303 7.63 -12.00 12.68
CA GLN A 303 8.95 -12.62 12.58
C GLN A 303 9.37 -12.67 11.12
N HIS A 304 10.55 -12.13 10.84
CA HIS A 304 11.13 -12.12 9.51
C HIS A 304 12.27 -13.14 9.46
N PHE A 305 12.27 -13.96 8.42
CA PHE A 305 13.31 -14.91 8.04
C PHE A 305 13.76 -14.61 6.61
N ASP A 306 14.73 -15.36 6.10
CA ASP A 306 15.23 -15.12 4.75
C ASP A 306 14.14 -15.38 3.69
N GLY A 307 13.73 -14.31 3.00
CA GLY A 307 12.68 -14.32 1.97
C GLY A 307 11.25 -14.50 2.45
N VAL A 308 11.00 -14.58 3.77
CA VAL A 308 9.66 -14.85 4.30
C VAL A 308 9.39 -14.11 5.61
N THR A 309 8.20 -13.55 5.74
CA THR A 309 7.69 -12.94 6.97
C THR A 309 6.48 -13.74 7.44
N VAL A 310 6.50 -14.15 8.71
CA VAL A 310 5.39 -14.84 9.35
C VAL A 310 4.84 -13.96 10.45
N TYR A 311 3.53 -13.76 10.46
CA TYR A 311 2.90 -13.01 11.54
C TYR A 311 1.58 -13.62 11.98
N THR A 312 1.20 -13.28 13.21
CA THR A 312 -0.10 -13.60 13.78
C THR A 312 -0.77 -12.29 14.18
N PRO A 313 -2.06 -12.09 13.86
CA PRO A 313 -2.76 -10.87 14.26
C PRO A 313 -2.65 -10.63 15.76
N THR A 314 -2.39 -9.38 16.13
CA THR A 314 -2.06 -8.98 17.51
C THR A 314 -3.23 -9.16 18.48
N TYR A 315 -4.47 -9.08 17.99
CA TYR A 315 -5.69 -9.29 18.77
C TYR A 315 -6.01 -10.79 19.00
N LEU A 316 -5.35 -11.72 18.28
CA LEU A 316 -5.58 -13.17 18.41
C LEU A 316 -4.53 -13.82 19.32
N LEU A 317 -4.87 -13.98 20.59
CA LEU A 317 -3.96 -14.56 21.59
C LEU A 317 -3.76 -16.08 21.46
N ASN A 318 -4.77 -16.78 20.96
CA ASN A 318 -4.80 -18.25 20.81
C ASN A 318 -4.08 -18.77 19.55
N GLN A 319 -3.50 -17.89 18.73
CA GLN A 319 -2.79 -18.27 17.51
C GLN A 319 -3.65 -19.12 16.54
N SER A 320 -4.95 -18.84 16.47
CA SER A 320 -5.86 -19.50 15.52
C SER A 320 -5.70 -19.04 14.08
N GLN A 321 -4.93 -17.98 13.84
CA GLN A 321 -4.64 -17.46 12.51
C GLN A 321 -3.14 -17.17 12.36
N VAL A 322 -2.55 -17.68 11.28
CA VAL A 322 -1.16 -17.46 10.89
C VAL A 322 -1.13 -17.01 9.45
N VAL A 323 -0.42 -15.92 9.16
CA VAL A 323 -0.22 -15.41 7.80
C VAL A 323 1.27 -15.47 7.47
N VAL A 324 1.58 -16.09 6.35
CA VAL A 324 2.93 -16.25 5.81
C VAL A 324 3.02 -15.46 4.51
N MET A 325 4.04 -14.61 4.40
CA MET A 325 4.23 -13.68 3.29
C MET A 325 5.61 -13.88 2.68
N PHE A 326 5.69 -14.18 1.40
CA PHE A 326 6.95 -14.33 0.68
C PHE A 326 7.37 -13.05 -0.03
N ASP A 327 8.66 -12.90 -0.30
CA ASP A 327 9.24 -11.76 -1.02
C ASP A 327 8.70 -11.62 -2.46
N SER A 328 8.27 -12.71 -3.07
CA SER A 328 7.61 -12.76 -4.37
C SER A 328 6.17 -12.20 -4.37
N GLY A 329 5.65 -11.80 -3.19
CA GLY A 329 4.29 -11.31 -3.00
C GLY A 329 3.25 -12.42 -2.78
N VAL A 330 3.67 -13.69 -2.76
CA VAL A 330 2.81 -14.83 -2.43
C VAL A 330 2.44 -14.80 -0.95
N GLY A 331 1.15 -14.92 -0.64
CA GLY A 331 0.62 -15.01 0.71
C GLY A 331 -0.03 -16.35 0.97
N VAL A 332 0.12 -16.88 2.19
CA VAL A 332 -0.63 -18.04 2.66
C VAL A 332 -1.26 -17.70 4.00
N GLU A 333 -2.58 -17.85 4.11
CA GLU A 333 -3.33 -17.68 5.34
C GLU A 333 -3.82 -19.03 5.83
N VAL A 334 -3.52 -19.34 7.09
CA VAL A 334 -3.98 -20.54 7.77
C VAL A 334 -4.89 -20.13 8.92
N VAL A 335 -6.10 -20.66 8.93
CA VAL A 335 -7.10 -20.40 9.98
C VAL A 335 -7.54 -21.71 10.60
N GLU A 336 -7.56 -21.75 11.92
CA GLU A 336 -8.07 -22.84 12.74
C GLU A 336 -9.32 -22.39 13.49
N ASN A 337 -10.29 -23.29 13.57
CA ASN A 337 -11.46 -23.14 14.42
C ASN A 337 -11.87 -24.51 14.97
N GLU A 338 -11.92 -24.65 16.31
CA GLU A 338 -12.38 -25.85 17.02
C GLU A 338 -11.73 -27.19 16.57
N GLY A 339 -10.48 -27.13 16.09
CA GLY A 339 -9.72 -28.29 15.61
C GLY A 339 -9.81 -28.57 14.11
N PHE A 340 -10.48 -27.71 13.35
CA PHE A 340 -10.53 -27.76 11.90
C PHE A 340 -9.65 -26.68 11.31
N MET A 341 -8.84 -27.02 10.32
CA MET A 341 -7.92 -26.08 9.65
C MET A 341 -8.39 -25.81 8.22
N THR A 342 -8.18 -24.58 7.78
CA THR A 342 -8.41 -24.13 6.40
C THR A 342 -7.18 -23.36 5.91
N GLY A 343 -7.00 -23.28 4.59
CA GLY A 343 -5.83 -22.65 3.97
C GLY A 343 -6.18 -21.82 2.74
N ARG A 344 -5.80 -20.55 2.71
CA ARG A 344 -5.92 -19.67 1.53
C ARG A 344 -4.55 -19.37 0.96
N VAL A 345 -4.47 -19.26 -0.36
CA VAL A 345 -3.27 -18.80 -1.06
C VAL A 345 -3.61 -17.56 -1.89
N TYR A 346 -2.79 -16.53 -1.74
CA TYR A 346 -2.88 -15.26 -2.44
C TYR A 346 -1.71 -15.13 -3.42
N LEU A 347 -2.00 -14.90 -4.70
CA LEU A 347 -0.97 -14.75 -5.74
C LEU A 347 -1.07 -13.41 -6.47
N PRO A 348 0.04 -12.68 -6.68
CA PRO A 348 0.06 -11.52 -7.55
C PRO A 348 0.01 -11.95 -9.03
N TRP A 349 -0.45 -11.06 -9.91
CA TRP A 349 -0.68 -11.33 -11.35
C TRP A 349 0.56 -11.84 -12.10
N ASP A 350 1.76 -11.61 -11.57
CA ASP A 350 3.01 -12.15 -12.10
C ASP A 350 3.04 -13.70 -12.23
N PHE A 351 2.12 -14.40 -11.53
CA PHE A 351 1.97 -15.85 -11.55
C PHE A 351 0.86 -16.37 -12.48
N ILE A 352 0.17 -15.50 -13.21
CA ILE A 352 -0.80 -15.92 -14.24
C ILE A 352 -0.10 -16.81 -15.27
N ASN A 353 -0.73 -17.93 -15.63
CA ASN A 353 -0.22 -18.99 -16.50
C ASN A 353 1.09 -19.66 -16.01
N LYS A 354 1.42 -19.52 -14.73
CA LYS A 354 2.66 -20.06 -14.14
C LYS A 354 2.42 -20.95 -12.92
N THR A 355 1.17 -21.33 -12.64
CA THR A 355 0.84 -22.20 -11.50
C THR A 355 0.44 -23.60 -11.94
N ALA A 356 0.65 -24.58 -11.06
CA ALA A 356 0.09 -25.92 -11.19
C ALA A 356 -0.11 -26.54 -9.80
N GLY A 357 -1.03 -27.49 -9.67
CA GLY A 357 -1.38 -28.17 -8.42
C GLY A 357 -2.88 -28.35 -8.26
N LEU A 358 -3.35 -28.71 -7.07
CA LEU A 358 -4.78 -28.82 -6.77
C LEU A 358 -5.54 -27.49 -6.91
N PHE A 359 -4.88 -26.33 -6.79
CA PHE A 359 -5.50 -25.02 -7.07
C PHE A 359 -5.53 -24.63 -8.55
N GLY A 360 -5.14 -25.54 -9.45
CA GLY A 360 -5.21 -25.37 -10.89
C GLY A 360 -4.10 -24.50 -11.47
N ASN A 361 -4.18 -24.30 -12.79
CA ASN A 361 -3.40 -23.28 -13.48
C ASN A 361 -4.20 -21.97 -13.45
N TRP A 362 -3.54 -20.86 -13.11
CA TRP A 362 -4.25 -19.58 -13.05
C TRP A 362 -4.25 -18.95 -14.44
N SER A 363 -5.25 -19.25 -15.28
CA SER A 363 -5.34 -18.81 -16.68
C SER A 363 -6.59 -17.96 -16.98
N PHE A 364 -7.44 -17.73 -15.98
CA PHE A 364 -8.79 -17.19 -16.09
C PHE A 364 -9.78 -18.11 -16.82
N ASN A 365 -9.47 -19.39 -16.93
CA ASN A 365 -10.33 -20.38 -17.56
C ASN A 365 -10.54 -21.60 -16.64
N ALA A 366 -11.78 -21.83 -16.26
CA ALA A 366 -12.14 -22.93 -15.37
C ALA A 366 -11.99 -24.33 -16.01
N LEU A 367 -11.88 -24.41 -17.34
CA LEU A 367 -11.85 -25.69 -18.06
C LEU A 367 -10.47 -26.38 -18.05
N ASP A 368 -9.40 -25.63 -17.85
CA ASP A 368 -8.02 -26.14 -17.79
C ASP A 368 -7.44 -26.28 -16.37
N ASP A 369 -8.25 -25.97 -15.35
CA ASP A 369 -7.87 -26.10 -13.94
C ASP A 369 -7.40 -27.51 -13.57
N PHE A 370 -7.89 -28.56 -14.23
CA PHE A 370 -7.49 -29.94 -13.99
C PHE A 370 -6.21 -30.33 -14.74
N ALA A 371 -5.18 -29.49 -14.65
CA ALA A 371 -3.86 -29.74 -15.17
C ALA A 371 -3.12 -30.79 -14.33
N LEU A 372 -2.54 -31.78 -15.01
CA LEU A 372 -1.80 -32.89 -14.42
C LEU A 372 -0.30 -32.54 -14.27
N PRO A 373 0.44 -33.28 -13.42
CA PRO A 373 1.89 -33.09 -13.24
C PRO A 373 2.72 -33.18 -14.52
N ASP A 374 2.22 -33.89 -15.54
CA ASP A 374 2.86 -34.04 -16.85
C ASP A 374 2.56 -32.89 -17.83
N GLY A 375 1.72 -31.93 -17.41
CA GLY A 375 1.30 -30.77 -18.20
C GLY A 375 0.07 -31.01 -19.08
N THR A 376 -0.51 -32.21 -19.08
CA THR A 376 -1.77 -32.48 -19.78
C THR A 376 -2.97 -32.01 -18.97
N VAL A 377 -4.07 -31.64 -19.63
CA VAL A 377 -5.31 -31.21 -18.99
C VAL A 377 -6.33 -32.35 -19.03
N ALA A 378 -6.86 -32.73 -17.87
CA ALA A 378 -7.89 -33.75 -17.76
C ALA A 378 -9.28 -33.12 -17.93
N ASN A 379 -10.06 -33.59 -18.90
CA ASN A 379 -11.46 -33.18 -19.04
C ASN A 379 -12.34 -34.03 -18.10
N LEU A 380 -12.78 -33.44 -16.99
CA LEU A 380 -13.48 -34.13 -15.91
C LEU A 380 -14.87 -33.55 -15.66
N ASN A 381 -15.82 -34.41 -15.29
CA ASN A 381 -17.13 -33.98 -14.85
C ASN A 381 -17.07 -33.59 -13.36
N LEU A 382 -17.37 -32.32 -13.06
CA LEU A 382 -17.37 -31.76 -11.70
C LEU A 382 -18.32 -32.49 -10.73
N ASN A 383 -19.39 -33.09 -11.24
CA ASN A 383 -20.33 -33.85 -10.41
C ASN A 383 -19.84 -35.27 -10.08
N ASN A 384 -18.78 -35.75 -10.72
CA ASN A 384 -18.25 -37.09 -10.50
C ASN A 384 -16.97 -37.02 -9.64
N PHE A 385 -17.15 -37.07 -8.33
CA PHE A 385 -16.04 -37.00 -7.37
C PHE A 385 -15.03 -38.15 -7.53
N GLN A 386 -15.49 -39.33 -7.98
CA GLN A 386 -14.62 -40.47 -8.22
C GLN A 386 -13.62 -40.20 -9.35
N GLN A 387 -14.07 -39.57 -10.45
CA GLN A 387 -13.17 -39.19 -11.54
C GLN A 387 -12.14 -38.15 -11.08
N ILE A 388 -12.56 -37.13 -10.34
CA ILE A 388 -11.66 -36.10 -9.80
C ILE A 388 -10.62 -36.73 -8.88
N TYR A 389 -11.04 -37.67 -8.03
CA TYR A 389 -10.16 -38.37 -7.11
C TYR A 389 -9.05 -39.16 -7.82
N TYR A 390 -9.41 -40.07 -8.72
CA TYR A 390 -8.44 -40.97 -9.36
C TYR A 390 -7.66 -40.34 -10.51
N ASN A 391 -8.31 -39.51 -11.33
CA ASN A 391 -7.73 -39.00 -12.57
C ASN A 391 -6.97 -37.69 -12.37
N PHE A 392 -7.23 -36.94 -11.30
CA PHE A 392 -6.58 -35.65 -11.03
C PHE A 392 -5.93 -35.59 -9.64
N GLY A 393 -6.71 -35.68 -8.55
CA GLY A 393 -6.22 -35.37 -7.21
C GLY A 393 -5.08 -36.28 -6.73
N LEU A 394 -5.21 -37.60 -6.92
CA LEU A 394 -4.16 -38.56 -6.57
C LEU A 394 -2.86 -38.38 -7.36
N LYS A 395 -2.88 -37.73 -8.52
CA LYS A 395 -1.67 -37.47 -9.32
C LYS A 395 -0.76 -36.45 -8.66
N TRP A 396 -1.29 -35.60 -7.78
CA TRP A 396 -0.56 -34.57 -7.03
C TRP A 396 -0.06 -35.06 -5.66
N MET A 397 -0.13 -36.36 -5.38
CA MET A 397 0.35 -36.96 -4.13
C MET A 397 1.88 -36.90 -4.03
N LEU A 398 2.37 -36.51 -2.86
CA LEU A 398 3.78 -36.42 -2.54
C LEU A 398 4.33 -37.76 -2.04
N ALA A 399 5.61 -37.98 -2.29
CA ALA A 399 6.39 -39.07 -1.71
C ALA A 399 7.70 -38.54 -1.13
N ASP A 400 8.44 -39.42 -0.45
CA ASP A 400 9.75 -39.09 0.12
C ASP A 400 10.82 -38.84 -0.94
N ARG A 401 10.69 -39.52 -2.08
CA ARG A 401 11.53 -39.32 -3.25
C ARG A 401 11.01 -38.18 -4.11
N ASN A 402 11.92 -37.50 -4.80
CA ASN A 402 11.55 -36.51 -5.81
C ASN A 402 10.78 -37.19 -6.96
N ILE A 403 9.53 -36.79 -7.17
CA ILE A 403 8.71 -37.27 -8.28
C ILE A 403 8.75 -36.21 -9.41
N PRO A 404 9.13 -36.57 -10.65
CA PRO A 404 9.11 -35.66 -11.78
C PRO A 404 7.72 -35.02 -11.94
N GLY A 405 7.67 -33.69 -12.07
CA GLY A 405 6.41 -32.98 -12.22
C GLY A 405 5.60 -32.82 -10.93
N VAL A 406 5.99 -33.38 -9.78
CA VAL A 406 5.33 -33.11 -8.48
C VAL A 406 6.29 -32.41 -7.54
N GLY A 407 7.47 -32.96 -7.30
CA GLY A 407 8.50 -32.41 -6.41
C GLY A 407 8.79 -33.29 -5.19
N THR A 408 9.33 -32.66 -4.14
CA THR A 408 9.71 -33.29 -2.86
C THR A 408 8.88 -32.74 -1.72
N ALA A 409 8.54 -33.56 -0.73
CA ALA A 409 7.80 -33.11 0.45
C ALA A 409 8.60 -32.06 1.28
N LEU A 410 7.91 -31.00 1.72
CA LEU A 410 8.45 -29.91 2.55
C LEU A 410 8.25 -30.14 4.05
N PHE A 411 7.55 -31.19 4.44
CA PHE A 411 7.14 -31.42 5.81
C PHE A 411 8.27 -31.92 6.72
N SER A 412 8.35 -31.36 7.92
CA SER A 412 9.21 -31.79 9.01
C SER A 412 8.53 -32.91 9.80
N ARG A 413 8.91 -34.15 9.52
CA ARG A 413 8.31 -35.33 10.15
C ARG A 413 9.07 -35.73 11.41
N GLU A 414 8.34 -35.79 12.52
CA GLU A 414 8.91 -36.22 13.80
C GLU A 414 9.20 -37.73 13.79
N ASN A 415 10.22 -38.14 14.54
CA ASN A 415 10.57 -39.55 14.78
C ASN A 415 10.86 -40.38 13.52
N GLY A 416 11.38 -39.75 12.45
CA GLY A 416 11.74 -40.47 11.22
C GLY A 416 10.56 -41.04 10.44
N ARG A 417 9.34 -40.54 10.68
CA ARG A 417 8.16 -40.93 9.88
C ARG A 417 8.34 -40.57 8.41
N THR A 418 7.80 -41.40 7.53
CA THR A 418 7.82 -41.26 6.07
C THR A 418 6.50 -40.69 5.54
N ALA A 419 6.45 -40.28 4.26
CA ALA A 419 5.19 -39.91 3.59
C ALA A 419 4.15 -41.04 3.70
N SER A 420 4.61 -42.28 3.61
CA SER A 420 3.78 -43.48 3.65
C SER A 420 3.04 -43.67 4.96
N TYR A 421 3.48 -43.05 6.07
CA TYR A 421 2.77 -43.08 7.34
C TYR A 421 1.44 -42.30 7.26
N TYR A 422 1.41 -41.24 6.45
CA TYR A 422 0.25 -40.35 6.30
C TYR A 422 -0.67 -40.76 5.14
N SER A 423 -0.18 -41.59 4.22
CA SER A 423 -0.99 -42.13 3.12
C SER A 423 -1.50 -43.54 3.44
N ASN A 424 -2.73 -43.87 3.06
CA ASN A 424 -3.26 -45.24 3.13
C ASN A 424 -3.84 -45.64 1.77
N ALA A 425 -3.25 -46.65 1.12
CA ALA A 425 -3.69 -47.14 -0.18
C ALA A 425 -5.09 -47.78 -0.15
N SER A 426 -5.54 -48.26 1.01
CA SER A 426 -6.86 -48.88 1.19
C SER A 426 -7.96 -47.87 1.53
N PHE A 427 -7.63 -46.59 1.67
CA PHE A 427 -8.62 -45.56 1.98
C PHE A 427 -9.44 -45.21 0.73
N VAL A 428 -10.77 -45.39 0.84
CA VAL A 428 -11.73 -45.03 -0.22
C VAL A 428 -12.72 -44.03 0.38
N PRO A 429 -12.71 -42.76 -0.06
CA PRO A 429 -13.62 -41.75 0.46
C PRO A 429 -15.05 -41.95 -0.06
N ASN A 430 -15.99 -41.24 0.55
CA ASN A 430 -17.35 -41.15 0.03
C ASN A 430 -17.39 -40.28 -1.26
N PHE A 431 -17.88 -40.83 -2.37
CA PHE A 431 -18.01 -40.11 -3.64
C PHE A 431 -19.40 -39.51 -3.87
N VAL A 432 -20.37 -39.80 -3.00
CA VAL A 432 -21.76 -39.38 -3.15
C VAL A 432 -21.95 -37.99 -2.55
N LYS A 433 -22.54 -37.07 -3.32
CA LYS A 433 -22.58 -35.64 -2.99
C LYS A 433 -23.57 -35.26 -1.89
N GLU A 434 -24.80 -35.77 -1.91
CA GLU A 434 -25.84 -35.31 -0.99
C GLU A 434 -26.01 -36.28 0.20
N PRO A 435 -26.17 -35.77 1.43
CA PRO A 435 -26.40 -36.61 2.62
C PRO A 435 -27.59 -37.57 2.49
N GLN A 436 -28.63 -37.17 1.77
CA GLN A 436 -29.81 -38.00 1.49
C GLN A 436 -29.46 -39.33 0.81
N ASP A 437 -28.44 -39.32 -0.04
CA ASP A 437 -28.10 -40.46 -0.89
C ASP A 437 -27.11 -41.43 -0.23
N PHE A 438 -26.29 -40.96 0.72
CA PHE A 438 -25.29 -41.79 1.40
C PHE A 438 -25.61 -42.10 2.87
N LEU A 439 -26.51 -41.35 3.51
CA LEU A 439 -26.99 -41.67 4.85
C LEU A 439 -28.12 -42.72 4.77
N PRO A 440 -28.14 -43.71 5.68
CA PRO A 440 -29.26 -44.65 5.78
C PRO A 440 -30.61 -43.94 6.00
N SER A 441 -31.71 -44.52 5.49
CA SER A 441 -33.07 -43.97 5.61
C SER A 441 -33.53 -43.70 7.05
N ASN A 442 -32.98 -44.40 8.03
CA ASN A 442 -33.28 -44.20 9.45
C ASN A 442 -32.68 -42.90 10.03
N ARG A 443 -31.94 -42.12 9.23
CA ARG A 443 -31.23 -40.91 9.63
C ARG A 443 -31.78 -39.65 8.96
N SER A 444 -33.09 -39.59 8.74
CA SER A 444 -33.77 -38.43 8.16
C SER A 444 -33.57 -37.15 8.97
N TYR A 445 -33.47 -37.25 10.31
CA TYR A 445 -33.19 -36.11 11.18
C TYR A 445 -31.86 -35.42 10.84
N ASP A 446 -30.80 -36.20 10.57
CA ASP A 446 -29.48 -35.64 10.26
C ASP A 446 -29.49 -34.92 8.90
N VAL A 447 -30.27 -35.42 7.94
CA VAL A 447 -30.47 -34.79 6.64
C VAL A 447 -31.19 -33.44 6.80
N GLU A 448 -32.32 -33.44 7.51
CA GLU A 448 -33.10 -32.21 7.75
C GLU A 448 -32.26 -31.17 8.50
N ARG A 449 -31.48 -31.63 9.49
CA ARG A 449 -30.55 -30.77 10.22
C ARG A 449 -29.44 -30.20 9.34
N ALA A 450 -28.91 -30.99 8.41
CA ALA A 450 -27.91 -30.52 7.43
C ALA A 450 -28.50 -29.40 6.55
N GLU A 451 -29.73 -29.58 6.08
CA GLU A 451 -30.43 -28.57 5.27
C GLU A 451 -30.70 -27.29 6.05
N GLU A 452 -31.16 -27.40 7.29
CA GLU A 452 -31.42 -26.25 8.17
C GLU A 452 -30.15 -25.43 8.43
N LEU A 453 -29.02 -26.09 8.70
CA LEU A 453 -27.74 -25.43 8.99
C LEU A 453 -27.13 -24.77 7.75
N CYS A 454 -27.13 -25.51 6.64
CA CYS A 454 -26.31 -25.19 5.48
C CYS A 454 -27.08 -24.47 4.36
N GLY A 455 -28.38 -24.72 4.22
CA GLY A 455 -29.18 -24.24 3.09
C GLY A 455 -28.63 -24.78 1.76
N GLU A 456 -28.28 -23.87 0.85
CA GLU A 456 -27.83 -24.18 -0.52
C GLU A 456 -26.37 -24.66 -0.63
N SER A 457 -25.55 -24.52 0.42
CA SER A 457 -24.15 -24.94 0.36
C SER A 457 -24.02 -26.46 0.49
N TYR A 458 -23.80 -27.14 -0.63
CA TYR A 458 -23.60 -28.59 -0.63
C TYR A 458 -22.33 -29.00 0.14
N GLN A 459 -21.29 -28.15 0.15
CA GLN A 459 -20.06 -28.39 0.90
C GLN A 459 -20.35 -28.52 2.40
N CYS A 460 -21.09 -27.56 2.95
CA CYS A 460 -21.52 -27.59 4.34
C CYS A 460 -22.42 -28.81 4.63
N ARG A 461 -23.37 -29.14 3.74
CA ARG A 461 -24.24 -30.31 3.91
C ARG A 461 -23.45 -31.61 3.92
N TYR A 462 -22.50 -31.76 3.01
CA TYR A 462 -21.63 -32.93 2.90
C TYR A 462 -20.78 -33.09 4.16
N ASP A 463 -20.10 -32.03 4.62
CA ASP A 463 -19.31 -32.01 5.86
C ASP A 463 -20.13 -32.45 7.07
N TYR A 464 -21.33 -31.89 7.25
CA TYR A 464 -22.22 -32.27 8.34
C TYR A 464 -22.67 -33.73 8.22
N GLY A 465 -23.08 -34.17 7.03
CA GLY A 465 -23.52 -35.54 6.81
C GLY A 465 -22.42 -36.57 7.09
N MET A 466 -21.17 -36.26 6.76
CA MET A 466 -20.03 -37.13 7.02
C MET A 466 -19.62 -37.15 8.50
N THR A 467 -19.54 -35.98 9.13
CA THR A 467 -18.90 -35.83 10.45
C THR A 467 -19.88 -35.74 11.61
N LEU A 468 -21.11 -35.28 11.36
CA LEU A 468 -22.14 -34.93 12.35
C LEU A 468 -21.67 -33.87 13.34
N ASN A 469 -20.73 -33.02 12.89
CA ASN A 469 -20.20 -31.93 13.68
C ASN A 469 -20.75 -30.60 13.15
N THR A 470 -21.52 -29.91 13.99
CA THR A 470 -22.09 -28.59 13.65
C THR A 470 -21.04 -27.52 13.48
N ASP A 471 -19.95 -27.56 14.25
CA ASP A 471 -18.87 -26.57 14.20
C ASP A 471 -18.10 -26.66 12.88
N MET A 472 -17.87 -27.89 12.39
CA MET A 472 -17.26 -28.12 11.08
C MET A 472 -18.13 -27.54 9.96
N ALA A 473 -19.42 -27.85 9.96
CA ALA A 473 -20.35 -27.37 8.94
C ALA A 473 -20.43 -25.83 8.91
N HIS A 474 -20.58 -25.19 10.07
CA HIS A 474 -20.58 -23.72 10.17
C HIS A 474 -19.26 -23.11 9.71
N PHE A 475 -18.13 -23.71 10.08
CA PHE A 475 -16.82 -23.21 9.69
C PHE A 475 -16.61 -23.28 8.18
N THR A 476 -17.01 -24.39 7.55
CA THR A 476 -16.97 -24.60 6.11
C THR A 476 -17.81 -23.57 5.36
N LYS A 477 -19.05 -23.33 5.81
CA LYS A 477 -19.93 -22.32 5.21
C LYS A 477 -19.35 -20.91 5.33
N ASN A 478 -18.94 -20.51 6.54
CA ASN A 478 -18.37 -19.19 6.78
C ASN A 478 -17.08 -18.96 5.96
N TYR A 479 -16.26 -19.99 5.83
CA TYR A 479 -15.04 -19.91 5.05
C TYR A 479 -15.31 -19.81 3.55
N TYR A 480 -16.24 -20.61 3.03
CA TYR A 480 -16.70 -20.57 1.64
C TYR A 480 -17.22 -19.18 1.28
N ASP A 481 -18.16 -18.64 2.06
CA ASP A 481 -18.75 -17.31 1.83
C ASP A 481 -17.68 -16.22 1.85
N SER A 482 -16.75 -16.30 2.79
CA SER A 482 -15.61 -15.37 2.88
C SER A 482 -14.70 -15.47 1.66
N LEU A 483 -14.40 -16.67 1.15
CA LEU A 483 -13.53 -16.85 -0.01
C LEU A 483 -14.17 -16.33 -1.31
N VAL A 484 -15.46 -16.63 -1.51
CA VAL A 484 -16.24 -16.12 -2.64
C VAL A 484 -16.36 -14.59 -2.59
N ASN A 485 -16.58 -14.02 -1.42
CA ASN A 485 -16.63 -12.56 -1.25
C ASN A 485 -15.29 -11.90 -1.63
N ILE A 486 -14.16 -12.43 -1.13
CA ILE A 486 -12.82 -11.91 -1.48
C ILE A 486 -12.60 -11.98 -3.00
N ARG A 487 -12.93 -13.11 -3.63
CA ARG A 487 -12.81 -13.27 -5.09
C ARG A 487 -13.63 -12.22 -5.84
N ASN A 488 -14.90 -12.04 -5.46
CA ASN A 488 -15.81 -11.08 -6.07
C ASN A 488 -15.28 -9.64 -5.93
N LEU A 489 -14.75 -9.28 -4.76
CA LEU A 489 -14.15 -7.96 -4.53
C LEU A 489 -12.87 -7.77 -5.36
N ASN A 490 -11.98 -8.76 -5.39
CA ASN A 490 -10.72 -8.68 -6.14
C ASN A 490 -10.94 -8.64 -7.67
N SER A 491 -12.04 -9.21 -8.17
CA SER A 491 -12.40 -9.15 -9.59
C SER A 491 -12.84 -7.76 -10.06
N LYS A 492 -13.26 -6.88 -9.14
CA LYS A 492 -13.70 -5.52 -9.46
C LYS A 492 -12.50 -4.61 -9.69
N ARG A 493 -12.35 -4.11 -10.92
CA ARG A 493 -11.35 -3.09 -11.24
C ARG A 493 -11.75 -1.74 -10.64
N VAL A 494 -10.96 -1.27 -9.67
CA VAL A 494 -11.09 0.10 -9.14
C VAL A 494 -10.32 1.04 -10.06
N VAL A 495 -11.01 2.05 -10.59
CA VAL A 495 -10.41 3.10 -11.44
C VAL A 495 -10.16 4.33 -10.58
N SER A 496 -8.96 4.89 -10.66
CA SER A 496 -8.59 6.15 -10.02
C SER A 496 -7.87 7.05 -11.02
N CYS A 497 -8.06 8.36 -10.91
CA CYS A 497 -7.32 9.35 -11.70
C CYS A 497 -5.87 9.57 -11.25
N GLY A 498 -5.45 8.90 -10.17
CA GLY A 498 -4.11 9.01 -9.62
C GLY A 498 -3.83 10.32 -8.91
N VAL A 499 -2.59 10.49 -8.47
CA VAL A 499 -2.18 11.68 -7.72
C VAL A 499 -2.36 12.94 -8.58
N LEU A 500 -3.14 13.87 -8.05
CA LEU A 500 -3.15 15.25 -8.53
C LEU A 500 -2.18 16.07 -7.69
N GLU A 501 -1.14 16.62 -8.32
CA GLU A 501 -0.09 17.36 -7.63
C GLU A 501 -0.66 18.55 -6.84
N THR A 502 -0.26 18.65 -5.58
CA THR A 502 -0.60 19.81 -4.74
C THR A 502 0.28 21.00 -5.14
N PRO A 503 -0.28 22.19 -5.42
CA PRO A 503 0.52 23.36 -5.73
C PRO A 503 1.42 23.73 -4.54
N ARG A 504 2.70 24.05 -4.79
CA ARG A 504 3.62 24.56 -3.75
C ARG A 504 3.01 25.81 -3.10
N PHE A 505 3.09 25.91 -1.77
CA PHE A 505 2.44 26.97 -1.01
C PHE A 505 0.91 27.03 -1.17
N GLY A 506 0.27 25.90 -1.49
CA GLY A 506 -1.18 25.75 -1.52
C GLY A 506 -1.64 24.40 -0.99
N ARG A 507 -2.94 24.16 -1.05
CA ARG A 507 -3.62 22.94 -0.58
C ARG A 507 -4.77 22.56 -1.51
N LYS A 508 -5.16 21.29 -1.45
CA LYS A 508 -6.42 20.78 -2.04
C LYS A 508 -7.51 20.80 -0.98
N LEU A 509 -8.75 21.07 -1.40
CA LEU A 509 -9.92 21.05 -0.51
C LEU A 509 -10.58 19.67 -0.40
N SER A 510 -10.31 18.77 -1.34
CA SER A 510 -10.80 17.38 -1.36
C SER A 510 -9.68 16.43 -1.75
N PHE A 511 -9.75 15.19 -1.24
CA PHE A 511 -8.75 14.13 -1.45
C PHE A 511 -9.37 12.88 -2.10
N ASP A 512 -10.47 13.06 -2.82
CA ASP A 512 -11.11 11.98 -3.59
C ASP A 512 -10.52 11.93 -5.01
N PHE A 513 -9.97 10.76 -5.37
CA PHE A 513 -9.33 10.50 -6.67
C PHE A 513 -10.16 9.53 -7.53
N MET A 514 -11.41 9.26 -7.16
CA MET A 514 -12.32 8.39 -7.90
C MET A 514 -13.08 9.15 -9.00
N PRO A 515 -13.52 8.46 -10.07
CA PRO A 515 -14.30 9.07 -11.14
C PRO A 515 -15.53 9.84 -10.65
N GLY A 516 -15.72 11.06 -11.16
CA GLY A 516 -16.77 12.00 -10.74
C GLY A 516 -16.34 12.97 -9.64
N ALA A 517 -15.17 12.77 -9.01
CA ALA A 517 -14.65 13.67 -8.00
C ALA A 517 -14.24 15.02 -8.60
N LYS A 518 -14.56 16.11 -7.87
CA LYS A 518 -14.17 17.48 -8.20
C LYS A 518 -13.28 18.04 -7.11
N ILE A 519 -12.03 18.33 -7.45
CA ILE A 519 -11.03 18.88 -6.53
C ILE A 519 -10.87 20.36 -6.80
N ALA A 520 -10.93 21.17 -5.75
CA ALA A 520 -10.61 22.60 -5.79
C ALA A 520 -9.29 22.87 -5.06
N PHE A 521 -8.57 23.90 -5.52
CA PHE A 521 -7.30 24.32 -4.94
C PHE A 521 -7.41 25.67 -4.22
N GLU A 522 -6.59 25.84 -3.19
CA GLU A 522 -6.48 27.07 -2.41
C GLU A 522 -5.00 27.38 -2.14
N CYS A 523 -4.58 28.64 -2.25
CA CYS A 523 -3.24 29.05 -1.90
C CYS A 523 -3.14 29.51 -0.44
N ASN A 524 -1.93 29.42 0.14
CA ASN A 524 -1.65 29.96 1.46
C ASN A 524 -1.76 31.50 1.46
N GLU A 525 -1.88 32.08 2.65
CA GLU A 525 -1.94 33.53 2.84
C GLU A 525 -0.74 34.25 2.19
N GLY A 526 -1.00 35.34 1.48
CA GLY A 526 0.01 36.10 0.71
C GLY A 526 0.37 35.50 -0.66
N PHE A 527 -0.35 34.47 -1.11
CA PHE A 527 -0.23 33.88 -2.44
C PHE A 527 -1.56 33.92 -3.20
N VAL A 528 -1.47 34.13 -4.51
CA VAL A 528 -2.59 34.17 -5.44
C VAL A 528 -2.55 32.92 -6.33
N LEU A 529 -3.69 32.27 -6.50
CA LEU A 529 -3.83 31.08 -7.34
C LEU A 529 -3.84 31.48 -8.83
N MET A 530 -3.01 30.82 -9.61
CA MET A 530 -2.93 30.97 -11.06
C MET A 530 -3.33 29.65 -11.73
N GLY A 531 -4.00 29.71 -12.89
CA GLY A 531 -4.48 28.55 -13.63
C GLY A 531 -5.87 28.09 -13.22
N ASP A 532 -6.20 26.82 -13.50
CA ASP A 532 -7.50 26.26 -13.17
C ASP A 532 -7.72 26.16 -11.65
N GLN A 533 -8.87 26.65 -11.18
CA GLN A 533 -9.25 26.56 -9.77
C GLN A 533 -9.77 25.17 -9.38
N ARG A 534 -10.26 24.40 -10.36
CA ARG A 534 -10.93 23.12 -10.16
C ARG A 534 -10.51 22.09 -11.20
N ARG A 535 -10.41 20.84 -10.77
CA ARG A 535 -10.08 19.68 -11.59
C ARG A 535 -11.13 18.61 -11.37
N GLU A 536 -11.48 17.89 -12.42
CA GLU A 536 -12.49 16.83 -12.38
C GLU A 536 -11.89 15.51 -12.86
N CYS A 537 -12.14 14.45 -12.09
CA CYS A 537 -11.72 13.10 -12.43
C CYS A 537 -12.76 12.48 -13.37
N MET A 538 -12.36 12.18 -14.61
CA MET A 538 -13.24 11.65 -15.64
C MET A 538 -13.41 10.12 -15.50
N ALA A 539 -14.46 9.59 -16.12
CA ALA A 539 -14.77 8.14 -16.11
C ALA A 539 -13.67 7.25 -16.68
N ASN A 540 -12.79 7.80 -17.53
CA ASN A 540 -11.64 7.10 -18.09
C ASN A 540 -10.45 6.96 -17.11
N GLY A 541 -10.57 7.48 -15.88
CA GLY A 541 -9.47 7.48 -14.91
C GLY A 541 -8.38 8.50 -15.24
N LEU A 542 -8.72 9.60 -15.92
CA LEU A 542 -7.82 10.73 -16.14
C LEU A 542 -8.45 12.02 -15.61
N TRP A 543 -7.62 12.91 -15.09
CA TRP A 543 -8.04 14.28 -14.80
C TRP A 543 -8.36 15.01 -16.11
N ASN A 544 -9.36 15.90 -16.09
CA ASN A 544 -9.72 16.75 -17.22
C ASN A 544 -8.50 17.50 -17.79
N VAL A 545 -8.52 17.95 -19.05
CA VAL A 545 -7.39 18.77 -19.57
C VAL A 545 -7.47 20.18 -18.99
N PRO A 546 -6.37 20.79 -18.51
CA PRO A 546 -6.43 22.13 -17.95
C PRO A 546 -6.72 23.17 -19.05
N GLU A 547 -7.69 24.04 -18.82
CA GLU A 547 -8.14 25.04 -19.80
C GLU A 547 -7.32 26.33 -19.70
N TYR A 548 -7.08 26.82 -18.48
CA TYR A 548 -6.33 28.04 -18.19
C TYR A 548 -4.88 27.75 -17.73
N GLY A 549 -4.42 26.51 -17.91
CA GLY A 549 -3.09 26.03 -17.55
C GLY A 549 -3.00 25.39 -16.16
N TYR A 550 -1.83 24.85 -15.84
CA TYR A 550 -1.58 24.18 -14.55
C TYR A 550 -1.72 25.12 -13.36
N THR A 551 -2.24 24.59 -12.25
CA THR A 551 -2.46 25.34 -11.03
C THR A 551 -1.16 25.56 -10.25
N TYR A 552 -0.82 26.80 -9.95
CA TYR A 552 0.31 27.13 -9.07
C TYR A 552 0.03 28.39 -8.25
N CYS A 553 0.67 28.48 -7.08
CA CYS A 553 0.54 29.64 -6.20
C CYS A 553 1.70 30.63 -6.42
N LEU A 554 1.36 31.87 -6.76
CA LEU A 554 2.33 32.95 -6.95
C LEU A 554 2.26 33.93 -5.78
N ARG A 555 3.40 34.38 -5.25
CA ARG A 555 3.40 35.41 -4.21
C ARG A 555 2.71 36.68 -4.71
N GLU A 556 1.91 37.28 -3.85
CA GLU A 556 1.09 38.46 -4.17
C GLU A 556 1.91 39.65 -4.68
N VAL A 557 3.13 39.86 -4.15
CA VAL A 557 4.05 40.91 -4.61
C VAL A 557 4.46 40.72 -6.08
N PHE A 558 4.68 39.47 -6.51
CA PHE A 558 5.02 39.19 -7.91
C PHE A 558 3.79 39.29 -8.82
N TYR A 559 2.63 38.88 -8.31
CA TYR A 559 1.36 38.99 -9.02
C TYR A 559 0.98 40.45 -9.30
N THR A 560 0.95 41.28 -8.26
CA THR A 560 0.65 42.73 -8.38
C THR A 560 1.63 43.43 -9.31
N ARG A 561 2.93 43.13 -9.19
CA ARG A 561 3.96 43.65 -10.11
C ARG A 561 3.70 43.24 -11.56
N ARG A 562 3.34 41.97 -11.81
CA ARG A 562 3.04 41.46 -13.16
C ARG A 562 1.81 42.16 -13.76
N ILE A 563 0.76 42.35 -12.97
CA ILE A 563 -0.45 43.06 -13.42
C ILE A 563 -0.14 44.52 -13.70
N ALA A 564 0.62 45.20 -12.84
CA ALA A 564 1.02 46.59 -13.04
C ALA A 564 1.78 46.76 -14.37
N PHE A 565 2.74 45.87 -14.68
CA PHE A 565 3.45 45.92 -15.96
C PHE A 565 2.54 45.71 -17.17
N ILE A 566 1.59 44.75 -17.09
CA ILE A 566 0.64 44.51 -18.18
C ILE A 566 -0.29 45.71 -18.37
N ALA A 567 -0.81 46.28 -17.27
CA ALA A 567 -1.68 47.45 -17.31
C ALA A 567 -0.96 48.68 -17.92
N ILE A 568 0.28 48.94 -17.48
CA ILE A 568 1.11 50.01 -18.05
C ILE A 568 1.37 49.78 -19.53
N ALA A 569 1.68 48.54 -19.95
CA ALA A 569 1.89 48.21 -21.35
C ALA A 569 0.65 48.47 -22.21
N ILE A 570 -0.55 48.11 -21.73
CA ILE A 570 -1.81 48.38 -22.43
C ILE A 570 -2.09 49.88 -22.51
N ILE A 571 -1.87 50.63 -21.42
CA ILE A 571 -2.05 52.09 -21.41
C ILE A 571 -1.14 52.74 -22.46
N VAL A 572 0.14 52.38 -22.48
CA VAL A 572 1.13 52.96 -23.39
C VAL A 572 0.90 52.53 -24.84
N CYS A 573 0.59 51.26 -25.10
CA CYS A 573 0.52 50.73 -26.47
C CYS A 573 -0.84 50.89 -27.14
N VAL A 574 -1.93 51.00 -26.37
CA VAL A 574 -3.30 51.03 -26.91
C VAL A 574 -3.97 52.35 -26.59
N ILE A 575 -3.99 52.74 -25.32
CA ILE A 575 -4.77 53.91 -24.88
C ILE A 575 -4.11 55.22 -25.29
N CYS A 576 -2.80 55.38 -25.08
CA CYS A 576 -2.06 56.58 -25.50
C CYS A 576 -2.20 56.86 -27.02
N PRO A 577 -1.96 55.89 -27.93
CA PRO A 577 -2.16 56.14 -29.35
C PRO A 577 -3.61 56.37 -29.74
N LEU A 578 -4.59 55.68 -29.12
CA LEU A 578 -6.02 55.98 -29.33
C LEU A 578 -6.38 57.40 -28.91
N MET A 579 -5.89 57.86 -27.76
CA MET A 579 -6.12 59.22 -27.27
C MET A 579 -5.47 60.25 -28.20
N ILE A 580 -4.26 59.99 -28.70
CA ILE A 580 -3.61 60.84 -29.71
C ILE A 580 -4.45 60.88 -30.99
N CYS A 581 -4.96 59.75 -31.47
CA CYS A 581 -5.83 59.69 -32.64
C CYS A 581 -7.14 60.46 -32.44
N ILE A 582 -7.77 60.37 -31.26
CA ILE A 582 -9.00 61.12 -30.90
C ILE A 582 -8.70 62.62 -30.84
N VAL A 583 -7.61 63.03 -30.20
CA VAL A 583 -7.20 64.44 -30.13
C VAL A 583 -6.89 64.98 -31.53
N CYS A 584 -6.19 64.21 -32.37
CA CYS A 584 -5.95 64.56 -33.78
C CYS A 584 -7.25 64.62 -34.58
N GLY A 585 -8.21 63.73 -34.33
CA GLY A 585 -9.54 63.74 -34.93
C GLY A 585 -10.35 64.98 -34.55
N ILE A 586 -10.40 65.32 -33.26
CA ILE A 586 -11.05 66.54 -32.75
C ILE A 586 -10.35 67.79 -33.28
N TYR A 587 -9.02 67.80 -33.35
CA TYR A 587 -8.25 68.90 -33.91
C TYR A 587 -8.57 69.10 -35.39
N ARG A 588 -8.63 68.02 -36.18
CA ARG A 588 -9.04 68.08 -37.59
C ARG A 588 -10.50 68.49 -37.77
N PHE A 589 -11.41 68.05 -36.90
CA PHE A 589 -12.81 68.47 -36.90
C PHE A 589 -12.97 69.96 -36.57
N ARG A 590 -12.26 70.46 -35.56
CA ARG A 590 -12.20 71.89 -35.21
C ARG A 590 -11.57 72.73 -36.32
N GLN A 591 -10.50 72.25 -36.97
CA GLN A 591 -9.95 72.91 -38.15
C GLN A 591 -10.94 72.96 -39.32
N LYS A 592 -11.81 71.95 -39.45
CA LYS A 592 -12.87 71.95 -40.47
C LYS A 592 -13.95 72.97 -40.14
N GLN A 593 -14.38 73.08 -38.88
CA GLN A 593 -15.31 74.15 -38.45
C GLN A 593 -14.71 75.56 -38.57
N LEU A 594 -13.42 75.74 -38.24
CA LEU A 594 -12.72 77.02 -38.41
C LEU A 594 -12.53 77.44 -39.88
N LYS A 595 -12.72 76.53 -40.84
CA LYS A 595 -12.72 76.86 -42.27
C LYS A 595 -14.10 77.28 -42.80
N GLU A 596 -15.18 77.14 -42.03
CA GLU A 596 -16.55 77.47 -42.45
C GLU A 596 -17.05 78.83 -41.93
N ASP A 597 -16.33 79.53 -41.04
CA ASP A 597 -16.69 80.89 -40.60
C ASP A 597 -15.59 81.92 -40.93
N PRO A 598 -15.80 82.84 -41.90
CA PRO A 598 -14.87 83.91 -42.22
C PRO A 598 -15.37 85.26 -41.68
N ALA A 599 -15.04 85.62 -40.43
CA ALA A 599 -14.89 87.02 -40.01
C ALA A 599 -14.58 87.13 -38.51
N TRP A 600 -13.36 87.57 -38.18
CA TRP A 600 -13.10 88.69 -37.26
C TRP A 600 -11.59 88.86 -37.00
N GLN A 601 -11.08 90.07 -37.29
CA GLN A 601 -9.72 90.52 -36.99
C GLN A 601 -9.66 91.18 -35.60
N MET A 602 -8.53 91.05 -34.88
CA MET A 602 -8.07 92.11 -33.99
C MET A 602 -6.54 92.19 -33.86
N THR A 603 -6.06 93.43 -33.87
CA THR A 603 -4.69 93.95 -34.00
C THR A 603 -3.95 94.08 -32.65
N ILE A 604 -2.61 93.90 -32.64
CA ILE A 604 -1.73 94.18 -31.49
C ILE A 604 -0.71 95.28 -31.87
N PRO A 605 -0.54 96.38 -31.08
CA PRO A 605 0.49 97.40 -31.33
C PRO A 605 1.77 97.23 -30.48
N ARG A 606 2.88 97.80 -30.97
CA ARG A 606 4.26 97.75 -30.44
C ARG A 606 4.64 98.93 -29.52
N SER A 607 5.42 98.61 -28.48
CA SER A 607 6.55 99.31 -27.79
C SER A 607 6.60 100.84 -27.58
N ARG A 608 6.99 101.25 -26.35
CA ARG A 608 7.89 102.40 -26.09
C ARG A 608 8.62 102.27 -24.75
N ALA A 609 9.86 102.76 -24.73
CA ALA A 609 10.81 102.79 -23.60
C ALA A 609 10.93 104.22 -23.01
N SER A 610 11.27 104.36 -21.72
CA SER A 610 12.24 105.35 -21.19
C SER A 610 12.46 105.26 -19.66
N SER A 611 13.75 105.23 -19.29
CA SER A 611 14.51 105.53 -18.04
C SER A 611 13.90 106.51 -16.99
N ARG A 612 14.24 106.51 -15.68
CA ARG A 612 15.55 106.87 -15.04
C ARG A 612 15.50 106.83 -13.47
N SER A 613 16.61 106.38 -12.86
CA SER A 613 17.33 106.78 -11.61
C SER A 613 16.69 106.80 -10.18
N ASN A 614 17.28 106.01 -9.25
CA ASN A 614 18.11 106.40 -8.07
C ASN A 614 18.36 105.17 -7.16
N LEU A 615 19.58 104.63 -7.00
CA LEU A 615 20.74 105.04 -6.17
C LEU A 615 20.72 104.46 -4.73
N ARG A 616 21.53 103.43 -4.47
CA ARG A 616 22.52 103.40 -3.37
C ARG A 616 23.46 102.19 -3.45
N GLN A 617 24.76 102.51 -3.38
CA GLN A 617 25.91 101.62 -3.24
C GLN A 617 25.91 100.89 -1.89
N LEU A 618 26.53 99.71 -1.85
CA LEU A 618 27.63 99.42 -0.92
C LEU A 618 28.53 98.30 -1.49
N SER A 619 29.81 98.64 -1.53
CA SER A 619 31.02 97.90 -1.89
C SER A 619 31.28 96.68 -1.01
N GLY A 620 31.78 95.58 -1.58
CA GLY A 620 33.19 95.18 -1.43
C GLY A 620 33.32 93.66 -1.19
N PRO A 621 34.52 93.06 -1.35
CA PRO A 621 34.74 92.06 -2.40
C PRO A 621 35.40 90.74 -1.93
N ASP A 622 35.59 89.83 -2.91
CA ASP A 622 36.60 88.77 -3.07
C ASP A 622 36.76 87.67 -2.00
N ASP A 623 36.72 86.40 -2.43
CA ASP A 623 37.96 85.65 -2.70
C ASP A 623 37.68 84.27 -3.35
N ASP A 624 38.52 83.91 -4.32
CA ASP A 624 38.62 82.62 -4.98
C ASP A 624 39.32 81.59 -4.06
N SER A 625 39.06 80.29 -4.25
CA SER A 625 40.13 79.28 -4.29
C SER A 625 39.61 77.87 -4.57
N ASP A 626 40.14 77.32 -5.66
CA ASP A 626 40.23 75.89 -5.96
C ASP A 626 40.90 75.10 -4.83
N THR A 627 40.58 73.81 -4.68
CA THR A 627 41.56 72.71 -4.84
C THR A 627 40.96 71.32 -4.64
N ASP A 628 41.38 70.41 -5.53
CA ASP A 628 41.30 68.96 -5.48
C ASP A 628 41.92 68.33 -4.21
N ALA A 629 41.49 67.12 -3.84
CA ALA A 629 42.36 65.94 -3.77
C ALA A 629 41.69 64.71 -3.10
N THR A 630 41.79 63.59 -3.82
CA THR A 630 41.94 62.19 -3.41
C THR A 630 42.36 61.85 -1.96
N GLY A 631 41.87 60.73 -1.43
CA GLY A 631 42.62 59.95 -0.40
C GLY A 631 41.83 59.06 0.58
N THR A 632 41.58 57.81 0.18
CA THR A 632 41.65 56.54 0.95
C THR A 632 41.54 56.43 2.50
N LEU A 633 40.80 55.37 2.88
CA LEU A 633 41.04 54.34 3.93
C LEU A 633 40.55 54.52 5.39
N LYS A 634 39.67 53.56 5.75
CA LYS A 634 39.51 52.81 7.02
C LYS A 634 39.20 53.56 8.33
N LYS A 635 38.00 53.30 8.84
CA LYS A 635 37.79 52.32 9.92
C LYS A 635 36.40 51.70 9.83
#